data_AF-A0A172UR80-F1
#
_entry.id   AF-A0A172UR80-F1
#
_cell.length_a   1.000
_cell.length_b   1.000
_cell.length_c   1.000
_cell.angle_alpha   90.00
_cell.angle_beta   90.00
_cell.angle_gamma   90.00
#
_symmetry.space_group_name_H-M   'P 1'
#
loop_
_entity.id
_entity.type
_entity.pdbx_description
1 polymer ?
#
loop_
_entity_poly.entity_id
_entity_poly.type
_entity_poly.pdbx_seq_one_letter_code
_entity_poly.pdbx_strand_id
1 'polypeptide(L)'
;MSATARVRAAYAAIAEAARPEIWITLRPLADALAEAEAVDASERPLPLAGLVAAVKNNIDVAGIATTAACPGYADGPAADDATVVARLREAGAVIIGATNLDQFATGLVGTRSPHGAVRDARRPDHISGGSSSGSAVAVALGLVDIALGTDTAGSGRVPAALQGIVGIKPTVGVVPTDGVVPACRSYDCVTVFARDLGTAETAMGVIAGGARRFPADAPLAAPPGLRVAVPRALPGLCPEWASAFRAAADRLTAQEVEMVEIDLDPFLAAARLLYDGGLVAERHEAVGTFVDAHIGAPELDPTVAGIIAAAGAVPATRLLADRTRLAELTAAAMAELADCQALLIPTTTGHPTIAEVDADPVGVNSRMGTYTNFCNLMDLCAVAVPSGTDSQGTPFGVSVIARAGADALALDVARMVLLSAGSVALPGATSVPAPETPWPAQAGLDTTALLVVGAHLRGQPLAWQLDDRGARWCGPVRTAEQYRLARLDTDPPKPGLARVAPGHGTAIYGELWLIGTWMLGDFLAALPAPMSLGRATLADGTEVVGFGCTAEAWDAGQDITHHGDWRAYLRRTSPGTGVTRGDIVHRAWRRLALAVPGTTVDTTTEVQWLQAGACYIDLRTPADTPGITGRALDQLTRADLIALCGQQAFAGHLQDDDGQWTWSREVDLHPAEPLPDRGRLHLAGDVLVETGIGRDYFEDWAAGPPAPNGLEMSLRDESGRTGMLLRVGEHFGYVRGRAEGRTPAPGVALRDVVARADLDTARAVMDLEISLGTVEDDRWVISRSTLPFRVGDDLAPDLAAGEVTVAERDTAGRPVRRRWAVALDRSEPLLAR
;
A
#
# COMPACT_ATOMS: atom_id res chain seq x y z
N MET A 1 -3.74 22.43 4.92
CA MET A 1 -4.05 23.84 4.58
C MET A 1 -5.52 24.04 4.88
N SER A 2 -5.96 25.21 5.38
CA SER A 2 -7.40 25.47 5.58
C SER A 2 -8.11 25.65 4.24
N ALA A 3 -9.41 25.36 4.16
CA ALA A 3 -10.22 25.57 2.97
C ALA A 3 -10.21 27.04 2.54
N THR A 4 -10.27 27.97 3.50
CA THR A 4 -10.20 29.41 3.21
C THR A 4 -8.89 29.79 2.54
N ALA A 5 -7.76 29.25 3.01
CA ALA A 5 -6.45 29.50 2.41
C ALA A 5 -6.36 28.90 0.99
N ARG A 6 -6.91 27.70 0.79
CA ARG A 6 -6.95 27.04 -0.52
C ARG A 6 -7.78 27.83 -1.54
N VAL A 7 -8.95 28.36 -1.15
CA VAL A 7 -9.80 29.20 -2.01
C VAL A 7 -9.06 30.46 -2.42
N ARG A 8 -8.38 31.17 -1.50
CA ARG A 8 -7.59 32.36 -1.85
C ARG A 8 -6.49 32.04 -2.84
N ALA A 9 -5.78 30.92 -2.64
CA ALA A 9 -4.75 30.45 -3.56
C ALA A 9 -5.34 30.12 -4.96
N ALA A 10 -6.51 29.47 -5.00
CA ALA A 10 -7.19 29.14 -6.26
C ALA A 10 -7.55 30.39 -7.06
N TYR A 11 -8.19 31.39 -6.45
CA TYR A 11 -8.58 32.62 -7.14
C TYR A 11 -7.37 33.46 -7.57
N ALA A 12 -6.29 33.47 -6.78
CA ALA A 12 -5.04 34.10 -7.18
C ALA A 12 -4.43 33.41 -8.41
N ALA A 13 -4.37 32.08 -8.41
CA ALA A 13 -3.87 31.29 -9.53
C ALA A 13 -4.72 31.47 -10.80
N ILE A 14 -6.05 31.58 -10.67
CA ILE A 14 -6.96 31.86 -11.80
C ILE A 14 -6.67 33.23 -12.41
N ALA A 15 -6.47 34.26 -11.56
CA ALA A 15 -6.12 35.60 -12.02
C ALA A 15 -4.75 35.63 -12.72
N GLU A 16 -3.75 34.92 -12.18
CA GLU A 16 -2.41 34.83 -12.75
C GLU A 16 -2.39 34.08 -14.10
N ALA A 17 -3.12 32.97 -14.20
CA ALA A 17 -3.19 32.20 -15.43
C ALA A 17 -3.76 33.02 -16.59
N ALA A 18 -4.70 33.95 -16.31
CA ALA A 18 -5.34 34.81 -17.31
C ALA A 18 -5.94 34.01 -18.48
N ARG A 19 -6.59 32.89 -18.17
CA ARG A 19 -7.23 31.95 -19.11
C ARG A 19 -8.76 32.00 -18.97
N PRO A 20 -9.44 33.09 -19.35
CA PRO A 20 -10.89 33.24 -19.16
C PRO A 20 -11.69 32.15 -19.90
N GLU A 21 -11.15 31.59 -20.99
CA GLU A 21 -11.82 30.55 -21.78
C GLU A 21 -12.08 29.24 -21.00
N ILE A 22 -11.41 29.02 -19.87
CA ILE A 22 -11.61 27.85 -19.01
C ILE A 22 -12.99 27.89 -18.34
N TRP A 23 -13.54 29.07 -18.09
CA TRP A 23 -14.70 29.30 -17.24
C TRP A 23 -15.86 29.89 -18.03
N ILE A 24 -17.06 29.35 -17.83
CA ILE A 24 -18.30 30.02 -18.25
C ILE A 24 -18.74 30.97 -17.13
N THR A 25 -18.64 30.53 -15.88
CA THR A 25 -18.99 31.37 -14.73
C THR A 25 -18.09 31.02 -13.55
N LEU A 26 -17.40 32.02 -13.02
CA LEU A 26 -16.72 31.93 -11.72
C LEU A 26 -17.66 32.44 -10.64
N ARG A 27 -17.71 31.75 -9.50
CA ARG A 27 -18.45 32.26 -8.33
C ARG A 27 -17.76 33.51 -7.78
N PRO A 28 -18.49 34.45 -7.20
CA PRO A 28 -17.88 35.53 -6.43
C PRO A 28 -16.97 34.97 -5.33
N LEU A 29 -15.77 35.53 -5.19
CA LEU A 29 -14.80 35.09 -4.17
C LEU A 29 -15.40 35.11 -2.75
N ALA A 30 -16.25 36.10 -2.45
CA ALA A 30 -16.91 36.20 -1.15
C ALA A 30 -17.78 34.96 -0.84
N ASP A 31 -18.52 34.45 -1.83
CA ASP A 31 -19.40 33.29 -1.65
C ASP A 31 -18.59 32.00 -1.48
N ALA A 32 -17.50 31.86 -2.24
CA ALA A 32 -16.60 30.71 -2.09
C ALA A 32 -15.85 30.74 -0.74
N LEU A 33 -15.48 31.92 -0.24
CA LEU A 33 -14.87 32.07 1.08
C LEU A 33 -15.85 31.77 2.21
N ALA A 34 -17.10 32.23 2.12
CA ALA A 34 -18.12 31.94 3.13
C ALA A 34 -18.37 30.43 3.28
N GLU A 35 -18.39 29.70 2.17
CA GLU A 35 -18.48 28.24 2.17
C GLU A 35 -17.22 27.58 2.74
N ALA A 36 -16.04 28.07 2.38
CA ALA A 36 -14.79 27.57 2.92
C ALA A 36 -14.66 27.78 4.43
N GLU A 37 -15.15 28.90 4.96
CA GLU A 37 -15.22 29.17 6.40
C GLU A 37 -16.14 28.18 7.11
N ALA A 38 -17.26 27.78 6.48
CA ALA A 38 -18.14 26.74 7.02
C ALA A 38 -17.47 25.35 7.04
N VAL A 39 -16.68 25.03 6.01
CA VAL A 39 -15.87 23.80 5.97
C VAL A 39 -14.79 23.83 7.07
N ASP A 40 -14.07 24.93 7.21
CA ASP A 40 -13.02 25.10 8.24
C ASP A 40 -13.59 25.04 9.67
N ALA A 41 -14.85 25.46 9.86
CA ALA A 41 -15.55 25.41 11.14
C ALA A 41 -16.20 24.04 11.44
N SER A 42 -16.22 23.10 10.50
CA SER A 42 -16.82 21.79 10.71
C SER A 42 -16.01 20.95 11.70
N GLU A 43 -16.64 20.49 12.77
CA GLU A 43 -16.04 19.53 13.71
C GLU A 43 -16.03 18.08 13.17
N ARG A 44 -16.80 17.81 12.11
CA ARG A 44 -16.81 16.49 11.45
C ARG A 44 -15.59 16.36 10.53
N PRO A 45 -14.91 15.20 10.49
CA PRO A 45 -13.90 14.94 9.47
C PRO A 45 -14.58 14.83 8.11
N LEU A 46 -14.26 15.75 7.21
CA LEU A 46 -14.80 15.80 5.86
C LEU A 46 -13.71 15.33 4.87
N PRO A 47 -13.97 14.31 4.03
CA PRO A 47 -12.93 13.65 3.24
C PRO A 47 -12.32 14.54 2.14
N LEU A 48 -13.01 15.61 1.74
CA LEU A 48 -12.55 16.58 0.74
C LEU A 48 -12.31 17.99 1.34
N ALA A 49 -12.29 18.12 2.67
CA ALA A 49 -12.01 19.41 3.30
C ALA A 49 -10.64 19.95 2.86
N GLY A 50 -10.60 21.25 2.57
CA GLY A 50 -9.40 21.91 2.10
C GLY A 50 -9.12 21.76 0.60
N LEU A 51 -10.03 21.14 -0.17
CA LEU A 51 -9.97 21.06 -1.63
C LEU A 51 -10.95 22.02 -2.30
N VAL A 52 -10.58 22.52 -3.48
CA VAL A 52 -11.47 23.28 -4.36
C VAL A 52 -11.84 22.48 -5.60
N ALA A 53 -13.07 22.66 -6.07
CA ALA A 53 -13.59 21.94 -7.23
C ALA A 53 -14.23 22.84 -8.29
N ALA A 54 -14.16 22.40 -9.54
CA ALA A 54 -14.89 22.98 -10.67
C ALA A 54 -15.89 21.99 -11.26
N VAL A 55 -16.95 22.50 -11.88
CA VAL A 55 -18.03 21.66 -12.42
C VAL A 55 -18.31 22.05 -13.87
N LYS A 56 -18.30 21.08 -14.79
CA LYS A 56 -18.65 21.33 -16.19
C LYS A 56 -20.04 21.94 -16.31
N ASN A 57 -20.22 23.00 -17.10
CA ASN A 57 -21.49 23.75 -17.19
C ASN A 57 -22.63 23.03 -17.95
N ASN A 58 -22.63 21.70 -17.97
CA ASN A 58 -23.79 20.87 -18.26
C ASN A 58 -24.28 20.12 -17.01
N ILE A 59 -23.74 20.43 -15.84
CA ILE A 59 -24.11 19.89 -14.53
C ILE A 59 -24.55 21.07 -13.66
N ASP A 60 -25.70 20.96 -13.04
CA ASP A 60 -26.31 22.01 -12.22
C ASP A 60 -25.46 22.33 -10.99
N VAL A 61 -25.23 23.63 -10.80
CA VAL A 61 -24.66 24.22 -9.58
C VAL A 61 -25.61 25.31 -9.14
N ALA A 62 -26.13 25.22 -7.92
CA ALA A 62 -27.12 26.16 -7.40
C ALA A 62 -26.63 27.61 -7.54
N GLY A 63 -27.46 28.47 -8.13
CA GLY A 63 -27.14 29.87 -8.39
C GLY A 63 -26.31 30.15 -9.65
N ILE A 64 -25.95 29.15 -10.45
CA ILE A 64 -25.29 29.30 -11.76
C ILE A 64 -26.21 28.78 -12.87
N ALA A 65 -26.28 29.48 -14.01
CA ALA A 65 -27.05 29.02 -15.16
C ALA A 65 -26.34 27.83 -15.85
N THR A 66 -27.06 26.73 -16.08
CA THR A 66 -26.54 25.54 -16.76
C THR A 66 -26.80 25.65 -18.26
N THR A 67 -25.85 26.24 -18.98
CA THR A 67 -26.04 26.61 -20.40
C THR A 67 -25.58 25.53 -21.37
N ALA A 68 -24.84 24.51 -20.90
CA ALA A 68 -24.14 23.55 -21.74
C ALA A 68 -23.30 24.23 -22.86
N ALA A 69 -22.68 25.37 -22.54
CA ALA A 69 -21.95 26.28 -23.43
C ALA A 69 -22.80 26.90 -24.56
N CYS A 70 -24.11 27.04 -24.35
CA CYS A 70 -25.01 27.78 -25.23
C CYS A 70 -25.72 28.89 -24.44
N PRO A 71 -25.26 30.16 -24.52
CA PRO A 71 -25.76 31.28 -23.70
C PRO A 71 -27.29 31.42 -23.59
N GLY A 72 -28.05 31.08 -24.63
CA GLY A 72 -29.51 31.13 -24.66
C GLY A 72 -30.26 29.85 -24.22
N TYR A 73 -29.56 28.78 -23.83
CA TYR A 73 -30.20 27.50 -23.49
C TYR A 73 -30.87 27.49 -22.11
N ALA A 74 -30.34 28.24 -21.15
CA ALA A 74 -30.86 28.27 -19.78
C ALA A 74 -31.84 29.43 -19.58
N ASP A 75 -33.01 29.15 -18.99
CA ASP A 75 -34.01 30.17 -18.62
C ASP A 75 -33.58 31.02 -17.39
N GLY A 76 -32.56 30.57 -16.65
CA GLY A 76 -32.04 31.24 -15.46
C GLY A 76 -31.03 30.36 -14.69
N PRO A 77 -30.56 30.83 -13.52
CA PRO A 77 -29.71 30.03 -12.64
C PRO A 77 -30.41 28.76 -12.12
N ALA A 78 -29.67 27.65 -11.98
CA ALA A 78 -30.19 26.44 -11.35
C ALA A 78 -30.62 26.72 -9.91
N ALA A 79 -31.78 26.20 -9.52
CA ALA A 79 -32.32 26.37 -8.18
C ALA A 79 -31.55 25.53 -7.15
N ASP A 80 -31.20 24.29 -7.53
CA ASP A 80 -30.56 23.30 -6.69
C ASP A 80 -29.27 22.79 -7.34
N ASP A 81 -28.37 22.25 -6.52
CA ASP A 81 -27.19 21.54 -7.02
C ASP A 81 -27.61 20.20 -7.65
N ALA A 82 -26.90 19.77 -8.70
CA ALA A 82 -26.96 18.38 -9.13
C ALA A 82 -26.55 17.45 -7.99
N THR A 83 -27.07 16.22 -7.96
CA THR A 83 -26.81 15.27 -6.85
C THR A 83 -25.31 15.08 -6.60
N VAL A 84 -24.52 15.01 -7.66
CA VAL A 84 -23.05 14.87 -7.57
C VAL A 84 -22.35 16.12 -7.00
N VAL A 85 -22.89 17.31 -7.24
CA VAL A 85 -22.36 18.58 -6.73
C VAL A 85 -22.69 18.74 -5.24
N ALA A 86 -23.93 18.43 -4.85
CA ALA A 86 -24.35 18.41 -3.46
C ALA A 86 -23.46 17.47 -2.62
N ARG A 87 -23.18 16.26 -3.12
CA ARG A 87 -22.28 15.30 -2.47
C ARG A 87 -20.85 15.82 -2.29
N LEU A 88 -20.28 16.50 -3.29
CA LEU A 88 -18.95 17.13 -3.15
C LEU A 88 -18.92 18.20 -2.06
N ARG A 89 -19.96 19.05 -1.99
CA ARG A 89 -20.08 20.09 -0.96
C ARG A 89 -20.23 19.48 0.44
N GLU A 90 -21.09 18.47 0.58
CA GLU A 90 -21.29 17.75 1.85
C GLU A 90 -20.00 17.07 2.33
N ALA A 91 -19.16 16.62 1.40
CA ALA A 91 -17.85 16.05 1.66
C ALA A 91 -16.74 17.10 1.92
N GLY A 92 -17.06 18.40 1.87
CA GLY A 92 -16.16 19.50 2.22
C GLY A 92 -15.38 20.14 1.08
N ALA A 93 -15.65 19.77 -0.19
CA ALA A 93 -15.04 20.45 -1.33
C ALA A 93 -15.76 21.78 -1.60
N VAL A 94 -15.00 22.85 -1.86
CA VAL A 94 -15.56 24.17 -2.19
C VAL A 94 -15.66 24.33 -3.70
N ILE A 95 -16.88 24.47 -4.22
CA ILE A 95 -17.10 24.67 -5.67
C ILE A 95 -16.75 26.12 -6.04
N ILE A 96 -15.87 26.36 -7.01
CA ILE A 96 -15.46 27.74 -7.37
C ILE A 96 -16.09 28.28 -8.66
N GLY A 97 -16.67 27.42 -9.49
CA GLY A 97 -17.32 27.87 -10.71
C GLY A 97 -17.68 26.76 -11.68
N ALA A 98 -18.36 27.17 -12.75
CA ALA A 98 -18.73 26.32 -13.86
C ALA A 98 -17.77 26.47 -15.05
N THR A 99 -17.22 25.36 -15.53
CA THR A 99 -16.20 25.31 -16.59
C THR A 99 -16.81 25.19 -17.98
N ASN A 100 -16.06 25.70 -18.96
CA ASN A 100 -16.39 25.64 -20.38
C ASN A 100 -16.32 24.20 -20.92
N LEU A 101 -17.03 23.96 -22.02
CA LEU A 101 -17.17 22.66 -22.68
C LEU A 101 -17.42 22.81 -24.19
N ASP A 102 -17.20 21.75 -24.97
CA ASP A 102 -17.81 21.67 -26.31
C ASP A 102 -19.34 21.67 -26.14
N GLN A 103 -20.04 22.49 -26.93
CA GLN A 103 -21.46 22.78 -26.77
C GLN A 103 -22.32 21.50 -26.75
N PHE A 104 -23.26 21.44 -25.82
CA PHE A 104 -24.11 20.27 -25.53
C PHE A 104 -23.30 18.96 -25.36
N ALA A 105 -22.08 19.07 -24.83
CA ALA A 105 -21.13 17.96 -24.70
C ALA A 105 -20.90 17.17 -26.00
N THR A 106 -20.94 17.85 -27.15
CA THR A 106 -20.82 17.26 -28.49
C THR A 106 -19.45 17.56 -29.10
N GLY A 107 -18.42 16.88 -28.58
CA GLY A 107 -17.06 16.98 -29.10
C GLY A 107 -16.02 16.30 -28.21
N LEU A 108 -14.84 16.10 -28.79
CA LEU A 108 -13.63 15.58 -28.15
C LEU A 108 -12.45 16.56 -28.30
N VAL A 109 -12.73 17.80 -28.70
CA VAL A 109 -11.70 18.78 -29.10
C VAL A 109 -11.61 19.98 -28.16
N GLY A 110 -12.71 20.43 -27.53
CA GLY A 110 -12.71 21.60 -26.64
C GLY A 110 -12.75 22.95 -27.35
N THR A 111 -12.96 22.96 -28.67
CA THR A 111 -12.97 24.16 -29.52
C THR A 111 -14.38 24.61 -29.92
N ARG A 112 -15.42 23.78 -29.69
CA ARG A 112 -16.79 24.01 -30.17
C ARG A 112 -17.62 24.77 -29.13
N SER A 113 -17.14 25.94 -28.73
CA SER A 113 -17.79 26.77 -27.72
C SER A 113 -17.81 28.24 -28.14
N PRO A 114 -18.97 28.93 -28.06
CA PRO A 114 -19.04 30.37 -28.26
C PRO A 114 -18.30 31.15 -27.17
N HIS A 115 -17.95 30.52 -26.05
CA HIS A 115 -17.09 31.10 -25.00
C HIS A 115 -15.59 31.05 -25.34
N GLY A 116 -15.24 30.51 -26.51
CA GLY A 116 -13.87 30.39 -27.01
C GLY A 116 -13.30 28.98 -26.86
N ALA A 117 -12.34 28.66 -27.72
CA ALA A 117 -11.62 27.40 -27.70
C ALA A 117 -10.71 27.32 -26.46
N VAL A 118 -10.87 26.25 -25.68
CA VAL A 118 -10.00 26.01 -24.53
C VAL A 118 -8.68 25.42 -25.04
N ARG A 119 -7.60 26.17 -24.82
CA ARG A 119 -6.26 25.77 -25.25
C ARG A 119 -5.63 24.82 -24.24
N ASP A 120 -4.74 23.94 -24.70
CA ASP A 120 -3.92 23.08 -23.84
C ASP A 120 -3.20 23.87 -22.72
N ALA A 121 -2.99 23.22 -21.58
CA ALA A 121 -2.33 23.84 -20.43
C ALA A 121 -0.84 24.15 -20.69
N ARG A 122 -0.17 23.39 -21.56
CA ARG A 122 1.27 23.50 -21.84
C ARG A 122 1.57 24.15 -23.18
N ARG A 123 0.69 23.95 -24.17
CA ARG A 123 0.87 24.32 -25.58
C ARG A 123 -0.34 25.11 -26.09
N PRO A 124 -0.36 26.44 -25.94
CA PRO A 124 -1.52 27.26 -26.28
C PRO A 124 -2.06 27.14 -27.72
N ASP A 125 -1.25 26.65 -28.67
CA ASP A 125 -1.70 26.42 -30.06
C ASP A 125 -2.41 25.06 -30.27
N HIS A 126 -2.41 24.22 -29.24
CA HIS A 126 -3.02 22.89 -29.24
C HIS A 126 -4.35 22.87 -28.51
N ILE A 127 -5.20 21.91 -28.89
CA ILE A 127 -6.49 21.72 -28.25
C ILE A 127 -6.33 21.23 -26.81
N SER A 128 -7.27 21.57 -25.92
CA SER A 128 -7.32 20.93 -24.60
C SER A 128 -7.80 19.48 -24.64
N GLY A 129 -8.51 19.10 -25.72
CA GLY A 129 -9.42 17.96 -25.72
C GLY A 129 -10.77 18.36 -25.11
N GLY A 130 -11.79 17.56 -25.38
CA GLY A 130 -13.16 17.86 -24.99
C GLY A 130 -14.00 16.61 -24.76
N SER A 131 -15.29 16.74 -24.48
CA SER A 131 -16.02 18.00 -24.31
C SER A 131 -15.78 18.64 -22.94
N SER A 132 -15.20 17.94 -21.96
CA SER A 132 -14.93 18.49 -20.62
C SER A 132 -13.64 19.32 -20.57
N SER A 133 -13.54 20.28 -21.49
CA SER A 133 -12.32 21.03 -21.80
C SER A 133 -11.84 21.91 -20.64
N GLY A 134 -12.70 22.80 -20.14
CA GLY A 134 -12.37 23.69 -19.03
C GLY A 134 -12.04 22.92 -17.74
N SER A 135 -12.80 21.85 -17.44
CA SER A 135 -12.57 20.99 -16.27
C SER A 135 -11.15 20.41 -16.25
N ALA A 136 -10.70 19.83 -17.37
CA ALA A 136 -9.38 19.23 -17.44
C ALA A 136 -8.25 20.26 -17.35
N VAL A 137 -8.36 21.39 -18.06
CA VAL A 137 -7.33 22.44 -18.02
C VAL A 137 -7.25 23.10 -16.65
N ALA A 138 -8.39 23.30 -15.97
CA ALA A 138 -8.40 23.85 -14.61
C ALA A 138 -7.64 22.96 -13.61
N VAL A 139 -7.80 21.62 -13.70
CA VAL A 139 -7.06 20.66 -12.87
C VAL A 139 -5.58 20.64 -13.22
N ALA A 140 -5.25 20.61 -14.51
CA ALA A 140 -3.88 20.51 -15.01
C ALA A 140 -3.01 21.72 -14.63
N LEU A 141 -3.60 22.93 -14.66
CA LEU A 141 -2.97 24.17 -14.22
C LEU A 141 -2.99 24.37 -12.69
N GLY A 142 -3.56 23.44 -11.92
CA GLY A 142 -3.62 23.56 -10.46
C GLY A 142 -4.63 24.57 -9.94
N LEU A 143 -5.50 25.10 -10.81
CA LEU A 143 -6.53 26.08 -10.44
C LEU A 143 -7.57 25.45 -9.50
N VAL A 144 -7.87 24.17 -9.72
CA VAL A 144 -8.67 23.32 -8.84
C VAL A 144 -7.99 21.99 -8.56
N ASP A 145 -8.44 21.29 -7.52
CA ASP A 145 -7.94 19.95 -7.16
C ASP A 145 -8.78 18.85 -7.79
N ILE A 146 -10.08 19.09 -7.91
CA ILE A 146 -11.06 18.17 -8.49
C ILE A 146 -11.84 18.94 -9.57
N ALA A 147 -12.17 18.29 -10.68
CA ALA A 147 -13.20 18.80 -11.57
C ALA A 147 -14.16 17.71 -12.02
N LEU A 148 -15.45 18.04 -12.04
CA LEU A 148 -16.46 17.19 -12.65
C LEU A 148 -16.52 17.44 -14.16
N GLY A 149 -16.66 16.36 -14.90
CA GLY A 149 -16.97 16.36 -16.33
C GLY A 149 -18.10 15.40 -16.62
N THR A 150 -18.37 15.21 -17.91
CA THR A 150 -19.21 14.11 -18.38
C THR A 150 -18.48 13.34 -19.48
N ASP A 151 -18.80 12.06 -19.64
CA ASP A 151 -18.28 11.19 -20.68
C ASP A 151 -19.41 10.34 -21.26
N THR A 152 -19.66 10.53 -22.56
CA THR A 152 -20.49 9.65 -23.39
C THR A 152 -19.61 8.80 -24.31
N ALA A 153 -18.61 9.45 -24.91
CA ALA A 153 -17.80 8.92 -25.99
C ALA A 153 -16.29 9.04 -25.75
N GLY A 154 -15.86 9.70 -24.66
CA GLY A 154 -14.44 9.98 -24.41
C GLY A 154 -14.16 11.26 -23.64
N SER A 155 -15.20 12.04 -23.31
CA SER A 155 -15.05 13.39 -22.75
C SER A 155 -14.51 13.47 -21.31
N GLY A 156 -14.42 12.34 -20.61
CA GLY A 156 -13.74 12.17 -19.33
C GLY A 156 -12.32 11.63 -19.46
N ARG A 157 -11.91 11.21 -20.67
CA ARG A 157 -10.68 10.44 -20.93
C ARG A 157 -9.73 11.17 -21.86
N VAL A 158 -10.19 11.60 -23.04
CA VAL A 158 -9.40 12.35 -24.02
C VAL A 158 -8.72 13.57 -23.38
N PRO A 159 -9.46 14.52 -22.76
CA PRO A 159 -8.81 15.66 -22.14
C PRO A 159 -7.91 15.28 -20.96
N ALA A 160 -8.19 14.21 -20.21
CA ALA A 160 -7.28 13.72 -19.16
C ALA A 160 -5.90 13.34 -19.74
N ALA A 161 -5.90 12.56 -20.83
CA ALA A 161 -4.66 12.13 -21.48
C ALA A 161 -3.88 13.31 -22.08
N LEU A 162 -4.55 14.23 -22.77
CA LEU A 162 -3.89 15.41 -23.36
C LEU A 162 -3.32 16.35 -22.31
N GLN A 163 -4.01 16.49 -21.16
CA GLN A 163 -3.56 17.34 -20.06
C GLN A 163 -2.60 16.64 -19.09
N GLY A 164 -2.32 15.36 -19.27
CA GLY A 164 -1.42 14.59 -18.39
C GLY A 164 -1.95 14.48 -16.96
N ILE A 165 -3.26 14.28 -16.80
CA ILE A 165 -3.96 14.16 -15.52
C ILE A 165 -4.79 12.87 -15.49
N VAL A 166 -5.37 12.55 -14.34
CA VAL A 166 -6.23 11.38 -14.15
C VAL A 166 -7.67 11.71 -14.55
N GLY A 167 -8.34 10.79 -15.24
CA GLY A 167 -9.77 10.82 -15.53
C GLY A 167 -10.43 9.49 -15.17
N ILE A 168 -11.40 9.50 -14.25
CA ILE A 168 -12.19 8.30 -13.91
C ILE A 168 -13.55 8.38 -14.60
N LYS A 169 -13.82 7.39 -15.46
CA LYS A 169 -15.10 7.14 -16.09
C LYS A 169 -15.74 5.90 -15.44
N PRO A 170 -16.76 6.07 -14.59
CA PRO A 170 -17.31 4.97 -13.81
C PRO A 170 -18.16 4.05 -14.69
N THR A 171 -18.49 2.84 -14.21
CA THR A 171 -19.55 1.99 -14.77
C THR A 171 -20.82 2.79 -15.04
N VAL A 172 -21.49 2.56 -16.18
CA VAL A 172 -22.64 3.37 -16.58
C VAL A 172 -23.77 3.25 -15.54
N GLY A 173 -24.23 4.41 -15.07
CA GLY A 173 -25.36 4.53 -14.13
C GLY A 173 -25.01 4.38 -12.64
N VAL A 174 -23.77 4.06 -12.24
CA VAL A 174 -23.42 3.97 -10.80
C VAL A 174 -23.30 5.35 -10.13
N VAL A 175 -23.02 6.37 -10.93
CA VAL A 175 -23.06 7.79 -10.52
C VAL A 175 -24.37 8.39 -11.04
N PRO A 176 -25.17 9.07 -10.20
CA PRO A 176 -26.41 9.71 -10.63
C PRO A 176 -26.16 10.85 -11.63
N THR A 177 -27.12 11.04 -12.54
CA THR A 177 -27.10 12.10 -13.56
C THR A 177 -28.23 13.11 -13.37
N ASP A 178 -28.88 13.11 -12.21
CA ASP A 178 -29.87 14.13 -11.81
C ASP A 178 -29.22 15.51 -11.77
N GLY A 179 -29.83 16.48 -12.46
CA GLY A 179 -29.28 17.83 -12.65
C GLY A 179 -28.17 17.90 -13.71
N VAL A 180 -28.10 16.93 -14.63
CA VAL A 180 -27.17 16.96 -15.77
C VAL A 180 -27.95 17.12 -17.07
N VAL A 181 -27.58 18.12 -17.89
CA VAL A 181 -28.09 18.26 -19.25
C VAL A 181 -27.54 17.10 -20.09
N PRO A 182 -28.41 16.21 -20.61
CA PRO A 182 -27.98 14.99 -21.29
C PRO A 182 -27.37 15.30 -22.66
N ALA A 183 -26.49 14.42 -23.11
CA ALA A 183 -25.99 14.38 -24.48
C ALA A 183 -26.49 13.11 -25.17
N CYS A 184 -26.22 11.94 -24.60
CA CYS A 184 -26.90 10.70 -24.96
C CYS A 184 -27.29 10.00 -23.65
N ARG A 185 -28.52 10.23 -23.19
CA ARG A 185 -28.99 9.87 -21.85
C ARG A 185 -28.70 8.42 -21.46
N SER A 186 -28.82 7.47 -22.39
CA SER A 186 -28.58 6.04 -22.12
C SER A 186 -27.12 5.69 -21.82
N TYR A 187 -26.18 6.57 -22.18
CA TYR A 187 -24.74 6.32 -22.16
C TYR A 187 -23.95 7.35 -21.35
N ASP A 188 -24.59 8.40 -20.85
CA ASP A 188 -23.88 9.48 -20.16
C ASP A 188 -23.40 9.06 -18.77
N CYS A 189 -22.14 9.38 -18.48
CA CYS A 189 -21.54 9.24 -17.15
C CYS A 189 -21.03 10.60 -16.66
N VAL A 190 -21.26 10.95 -15.41
CA VAL A 190 -20.45 11.98 -14.74
C VAL A 190 -19.06 11.39 -14.46
N THR A 191 -18.01 12.18 -14.70
CA THR A 191 -16.61 11.76 -14.55
C THR A 191 -15.85 12.70 -13.63
N VAL A 192 -14.76 12.21 -13.06
CA VAL A 192 -13.86 12.99 -12.20
C VAL A 192 -12.51 13.19 -12.88
N PHE A 193 -12.00 14.41 -12.83
CA PHE A 193 -10.61 14.74 -13.11
C PHE A 193 -9.88 15.12 -11.82
N ALA A 194 -8.66 14.63 -11.65
CA ALA A 194 -7.71 15.11 -10.63
C ALA A 194 -6.27 14.93 -11.14
N ARG A 195 -5.28 15.52 -10.45
CA ARG A 195 -3.87 15.36 -10.83
C ARG A 195 -3.28 14.01 -10.43
N ASP A 196 -3.88 13.35 -9.45
CA ASP A 196 -3.42 12.08 -8.89
C ASP A 196 -4.59 11.12 -8.64
N LEU A 197 -4.27 9.82 -8.56
CA LEU A 197 -5.27 8.77 -8.40
C LEU A 197 -5.99 8.84 -7.04
N GLY A 198 -5.31 9.23 -5.96
CA GLY A 198 -5.92 9.23 -4.62
C GLY A 198 -7.01 10.29 -4.49
N THR A 199 -6.75 11.49 -4.99
CA THR A 199 -7.73 12.57 -5.09
C THR A 199 -8.90 12.19 -6.02
N ALA A 200 -8.62 11.60 -7.18
CA ALA A 200 -9.66 11.16 -8.12
C ALA A 200 -10.54 10.05 -7.51
N GLU A 201 -9.93 9.04 -6.88
CA GLU A 201 -10.62 7.91 -6.24
C GLU A 201 -11.52 8.38 -5.10
N THR A 202 -11.00 9.26 -4.24
CA THR A 202 -11.79 9.83 -3.11
C THR A 202 -12.99 10.61 -3.62
N ALA A 203 -12.80 11.49 -4.62
CA ALA A 203 -13.89 12.26 -5.19
C ALA A 203 -14.92 11.37 -5.91
N MET A 204 -14.47 10.31 -6.61
CA MET A 204 -15.39 9.35 -7.25
C MET A 204 -16.21 8.59 -6.21
N GLY A 205 -15.58 8.12 -5.12
CA GLY A 205 -16.28 7.44 -4.01
C GLY A 205 -17.35 8.30 -3.36
N VAL A 206 -17.09 9.61 -3.23
CA VAL A 206 -18.06 10.60 -2.70
C VAL A 206 -19.27 10.78 -3.63
N ILE A 207 -19.06 10.91 -4.94
CA ILE A 207 -20.16 11.24 -5.86
C ILE A 207 -20.95 10.02 -6.32
N ALA A 208 -20.40 8.81 -6.19
CA ALA A 208 -21.03 7.57 -6.66
C ALA A 208 -22.07 7.00 -5.68
N GLY A 209 -22.82 6.00 -6.15
CA GLY A 209 -23.80 5.27 -5.35
C GLY A 209 -25.21 5.86 -5.39
N GLY A 210 -26.20 5.08 -5.00
CA GLY A 210 -27.61 5.49 -4.94
C GLY A 210 -28.36 5.53 -6.28
N ALA A 211 -27.69 5.26 -7.40
CA ALA A 211 -28.29 5.08 -8.72
C ALA A 211 -28.34 3.58 -9.09
N ARG A 212 -27.58 3.13 -10.09
CA ARG A 212 -27.38 1.69 -10.38
C ARG A 212 -26.48 1.06 -9.32
N ARG A 213 -26.87 -0.11 -8.80
CA ARG A 213 -26.02 -0.91 -7.92
C ARG A 213 -24.90 -1.59 -8.70
N PHE A 214 -23.75 -1.74 -8.05
CA PHE A 214 -22.67 -2.59 -8.56
C PHE A 214 -23.14 -4.05 -8.68
N PRO A 215 -22.62 -4.82 -9.66
CA PRO A 215 -22.74 -6.28 -9.67
C PRO A 215 -22.25 -6.89 -8.35
N ALA A 216 -22.90 -7.95 -7.88
CA ALA A 216 -22.59 -8.59 -6.59
C ALA A 216 -21.21 -9.29 -6.58
N ASP A 217 -20.69 -9.58 -7.77
CA ASP A 217 -19.38 -10.18 -8.06
C ASP A 217 -18.35 -9.15 -8.54
N ALA A 218 -18.62 -7.85 -8.35
CA ALA A 218 -17.67 -6.78 -8.66
C ALA A 218 -16.33 -6.98 -7.89
N PRO A 219 -15.19 -7.08 -8.59
CA PRO A 219 -13.89 -7.24 -7.92
C PRO A 219 -13.49 -5.94 -7.21
N LEU A 220 -12.91 -6.08 -6.01
CA LEU A 220 -12.44 -4.99 -5.17
C LEU A 220 -10.95 -4.67 -5.37
N ALA A 221 -10.22 -5.56 -6.04
CA ALA A 221 -8.81 -5.42 -6.38
C ALA A 221 -8.43 -6.20 -7.64
N ALA A 222 -7.30 -5.85 -8.26
CA ALA A 222 -6.67 -6.68 -9.27
C ALA A 222 -6.02 -7.94 -8.63
N PRO A 223 -6.27 -9.16 -9.15
CA PRO A 223 -5.67 -10.38 -8.61
C PRO A 223 -4.19 -10.52 -8.98
N PRO A 224 -3.40 -11.33 -8.24
CA PRO A 224 -2.14 -11.88 -8.73
C PRO A 224 -2.37 -12.70 -10.02
N GLY A 225 -1.43 -12.69 -10.96
CA GLY A 225 -1.60 -13.39 -12.24
C GLY A 225 -2.55 -12.69 -13.21
N LEU A 226 -2.59 -11.36 -13.18
CA LEU A 226 -3.42 -10.52 -14.03
C LEU A 226 -3.14 -10.76 -15.52
N ARG A 227 -4.20 -10.86 -16.32
CA ARG A 227 -4.18 -10.92 -17.80
C ARG A 227 -4.80 -9.64 -18.36
N VAL A 228 -4.02 -8.86 -19.10
CA VAL A 228 -4.46 -7.58 -19.67
C VAL A 228 -4.42 -7.64 -21.19
N ALA A 229 -5.56 -7.42 -21.82
CA ALA A 229 -5.67 -7.33 -23.26
C ALA A 229 -5.01 -6.05 -23.79
N VAL A 230 -4.38 -6.14 -24.96
CA VAL A 230 -3.86 -5.00 -25.73
C VAL A 230 -4.23 -5.17 -27.21
N PRO A 231 -4.52 -4.07 -27.95
CA PRO A 231 -4.84 -4.18 -29.36
C PRO A 231 -3.66 -4.66 -30.18
N ARG A 232 -3.86 -5.65 -31.06
CA ARG A 232 -2.86 -6.05 -32.05
C ARG A 232 -2.53 -4.93 -33.04
N ALA A 233 -3.53 -4.13 -33.39
CA ALA A 233 -3.41 -2.99 -34.30
C ALA A 233 -3.82 -1.68 -33.59
N LEU A 234 -3.09 -0.60 -33.90
CA LEU A 234 -3.31 0.73 -33.33
C LEU A 234 -3.71 1.71 -34.44
N PRO A 235 -4.93 1.61 -34.99
CA PRO A 235 -5.35 2.41 -36.13
C PRO A 235 -5.36 3.91 -35.80
N GLY A 236 -4.66 4.69 -36.61
CA GLY A 236 -4.65 6.15 -36.49
C GLY A 236 -3.75 6.71 -35.38
N LEU A 237 -3.14 5.87 -34.53
CA LEU A 237 -2.17 6.32 -33.53
C LEU A 237 -0.93 6.88 -34.21
N CYS A 238 -0.48 8.07 -33.80
CA CYS A 238 0.73 8.65 -34.37
C CYS A 238 1.99 7.84 -33.97
N PRO A 239 3.02 7.78 -34.83
CA PRO A 239 4.22 6.99 -34.58
C PRO A 239 4.92 7.31 -33.24
N GLU A 240 4.90 8.57 -32.82
CA GLU A 240 5.52 9.06 -31.60
C GLU A 240 4.85 8.49 -30.34
N TRP A 241 3.54 8.25 -30.39
CA TRP A 241 2.78 7.68 -29.27
C TRP A 241 2.76 6.15 -29.30
N ALA A 242 3.00 5.53 -30.45
CA ALA A 242 3.14 4.07 -30.54
C ALA A 242 4.33 3.54 -29.73
N SER A 243 5.41 4.31 -29.58
CA SER A 243 6.52 3.94 -28.69
C SER A 243 6.16 4.11 -27.21
N ALA A 244 5.50 5.21 -26.84
CA ALA A 244 5.06 5.46 -25.47
C ALA A 244 4.02 4.43 -25.00
N PHE A 245 3.12 3.98 -25.89
CA PHE A 245 2.17 2.91 -25.60
C PHE A 245 2.87 1.56 -25.36
N ARG A 246 3.85 1.18 -26.21
CA ARG A 246 4.64 -0.03 -25.99
C ARG A 246 5.37 0.01 -24.66
N ALA A 247 5.98 1.14 -24.31
CA ALA A 247 6.61 1.32 -23.01
C ALA A 247 5.63 1.19 -21.84
N ALA A 248 4.34 1.55 -22.01
CA ALA A 248 3.31 1.33 -21.00
C ALA A 248 2.95 -0.15 -20.84
N ALA A 249 2.82 -0.89 -21.94
CA ALA A 249 2.63 -2.35 -21.90
C ALA A 249 3.83 -3.08 -21.28
N ASP A 250 5.06 -2.69 -21.62
CA ASP A 250 6.28 -3.28 -21.07
C ASP A 250 6.37 -3.14 -19.53
N ARG A 251 5.83 -2.05 -18.97
CA ARG A 251 5.75 -1.85 -17.51
C ARG A 251 4.80 -2.83 -16.81
N LEU A 252 3.72 -3.24 -17.48
CA LEU A 252 2.84 -4.28 -16.94
C LEU A 252 3.54 -5.64 -17.02
N THR A 253 4.18 -5.96 -18.15
CA THR A 253 4.97 -7.18 -18.31
C THR A 253 6.06 -7.30 -17.23
N ALA A 254 6.75 -6.20 -16.92
CA ALA A 254 7.78 -6.16 -15.87
C ALA A 254 7.23 -6.38 -14.46
N GLN A 255 5.92 -6.25 -14.27
CA GLN A 255 5.18 -6.56 -13.03
C GLN A 255 4.46 -7.91 -13.12
N GLU A 256 4.94 -8.82 -13.98
CA GLU A 256 4.44 -10.18 -14.15
C GLU A 256 2.97 -10.25 -14.61
N VAL A 257 2.47 -9.19 -15.26
CA VAL A 257 1.16 -9.19 -15.93
C VAL A 257 1.29 -9.85 -17.29
N GLU A 258 0.40 -10.79 -17.59
CA GLU A 258 0.32 -11.40 -18.91
C GLU A 258 -0.38 -10.45 -19.88
N MET A 259 0.34 -9.99 -20.90
CA MET A 259 -0.22 -9.16 -21.97
C MET A 259 -0.76 -10.03 -23.09
N VAL A 260 -2.04 -9.86 -23.45
CA VAL A 260 -2.74 -10.68 -24.47
C VAL A 260 -3.15 -9.80 -25.65
N GLU A 261 -2.66 -10.10 -26.85
CA GLU A 261 -3.06 -9.36 -28.05
C GLU A 261 -4.46 -9.77 -28.53
N ILE A 262 -5.36 -8.79 -28.69
CA ILE A 262 -6.74 -9.00 -29.17
C ILE A 262 -7.04 -8.28 -30.48
N ASP A 263 -8.09 -8.71 -31.17
CA ASP A 263 -8.67 -7.94 -32.27
C ASP A 263 -9.63 -6.86 -31.73
N LEU A 264 -9.37 -5.60 -32.09
CA LEU A 264 -10.18 -4.46 -31.65
C LEU A 264 -11.34 -4.17 -32.61
N ASP A 265 -11.45 -4.86 -33.75
CA ASP A 265 -12.46 -4.58 -34.77
C ASP A 265 -13.91 -4.57 -34.25
N PRO A 266 -14.37 -5.50 -33.38
CA PRO A 266 -15.72 -5.44 -32.81
C PRO A 266 -15.98 -4.16 -32.00
N PHE A 267 -14.97 -3.69 -31.24
CA PHE A 267 -15.04 -2.46 -30.47
C PHE A 267 -15.11 -1.24 -31.40
N LEU A 268 -14.25 -1.18 -32.41
CA LEU A 268 -14.22 -0.09 -33.38
C LEU A 268 -15.50 -0.04 -34.24
N ALA A 269 -16.07 -1.19 -34.57
CA ALA A 269 -17.35 -1.27 -35.27
C ALA A 269 -18.50 -0.72 -34.41
N ALA A 270 -18.52 -1.03 -33.11
CA ALA A 270 -19.54 -0.49 -32.21
C ALA A 270 -19.38 1.03 -32.02
N ALA A 271 -18.14 1.51 -31.91
CA ALA A 271 -17.82 2.94 -31.82
C ALA A 271 -18.42 3.75 -32.99
N ARG A 272 -18.49 3.18 -34.20
CA ARG A 272 -19.10 3.84 -35.38
C ARG A 272 -20.61 4.00 -35.26
N LEU A 273 -21.31 3.11 -34.57
CA LEU A 273 -22.76 3.19 -34.39
C LEU A 273 -23.20 4.47 -33.65
N LEU A 274 -22.31 5.09 -32.87
CA LEU A 274 -22.59 6.30 -32.11
C LEU A 274 -22.83 7.54 -32.99
N TYR A 275 -22.07 7.69 -34.08
CA TYR A 275 -22.12 8.88 -34.93
C TYR A 275 -22.53 8.57 -36.39
N ASP A 276 -22.18 7.40 -36.91
CA ASP A 276 -22.56 6.96 -38.26
C ASP A 276 -23.87 6.13 -38.25
N GLY A 277 -24.39 5.84 -37.06
CA GLY A 277 -25.57 5.02 -36.82
C GLY A 277 -26.72 5.77 -36.17
N GLY A 278 -27.74 5.02 -35.74
CA GLY A 278 -28.96 5.55 -35.17
C GLY A 278 -28.85 5.97 -33.71
N LEU A 279 -27.76 5.64 -33.02
CA LEU A 279 -27.56 6.00 -31.60
C LEU A 279 -27.36 7.52 -31.42
N VAL A 280 -26.93 8.23 -32.47
CA VAL A 280 -26.81 9.70 -32.46
C VAL A 280 -28.14 10.41 -32.20
N ALA A 281 -29.28 9.74 -32.46
CA ALA A 281 -30.62 10.26 -32.24
C ALA A 281 -30.87 10.76 -30.81
N GLU A 282 -30.17 10.20 -29.81
CA GLU A 282 -30.30 10.66 -28.41
C GLU A 282 -29.83 12.11 -28.21
N ARG A 283 -28.94 12.63 -29.07
CA ARG A 283 -28.54 14.04 -29.01
C ARG A 283 -29.68 14.97 -29.42
N HIS A 284 -30.48 14.56 -30.41
CA HIS A 284 -31.68 15.29 -30.80
C HIS A 284 -32.78 15.15 -29.75
N GLU A 285 -32.95 13.96 -29.14
CA GLU A 285 -33.87 13.79 -28.01
C GLU A 285 -33.54 14.75 -26.87
N ALA A 286 -32.25 14.89 -26.54
CA ALA A 286 -31.79 15.69 -25.41
C ALA A 286 -32.05 17.21 -25.58
N VAL A 287 -31.67 17.78 -26.73
CA VAL A 287 -31.66 19.24 -26.94
C VAL A 287 -32.14 19.68 -28.33
N GLY A 288 -32.56 18.75 -29.18
CA GLY A 288 -32.86 18.98 -30.59
C GLY A 288 -34.00 19.96 -30.83
N THR A 289 -35.04 19.95 -29.99
CA THR A 289 -36.15 20.93 -30.10
C THR A 289 -35.65 22.37 -29.94
N PHE A 290 -34.73 22.61 -29.00
CA PHE A 290 -34.11 23.92 -28.82
C PHE A 290 -33.20 24.26 -30.01
N VAL A 291 -32.33 23.33 -30.42
CA VAL A 291 -31.38 23.53 -31.51
C VAL A 291 -32.11 23.87 -32.82
N ASP A 292 -33.15 23.11 -33.18
CA ASP A 292 -33.93 23.29 -34.41
C ASP A 292 -34.59 24.68 -34.45
N ALA A 293 -35.08 25.18 -33.31
CA ALA A 293 -35.69 26.49 -33.20
C ALA A 293 -34.68 27.66 -33.32
N HIS A 294 -33.40 27.40 -33.09
CA HIS A 294 -32.35 28.43 -33.03
C HIS A 294 -31.27 28.25 -34.12
N ILE A 295 -31.49 27.41 -35.14
CA ILE A 295 -30.53 27.22 -36.23
C ILE A 295 -30.11 28.56 -36.84
N GLY A 296 -28.80 28.78 -36.93
CA GLY A 296 -28.20 30.00 -37.46
C GLY A 296 -28.07 31.13 -36.44
N ALA A 297 -28.52 30.94 -35.19
CA ALA A 297 -28.22 31.86 -34.11
C ALA A 297 -26.71 31.88 -33.82
N PRO A 298 -26.12 33.06 -33.53
CA PRO A 298 -24.67 33.19 -33.30
C PRO A 298 -24.17 32.46 -32.05
N GLU A 299 -25.08 32.07 -31.16
CA GLU A 299 -24.80 31.33 -29.93
C GLU A 299 -24.72 29.81 -30.12
N LEU A 300 -25.15 29.28 -31.28
CA LEU A 300 -25.00 27.87 -31.62
C LEU A 300 -23.68 27.64 -32.38
N ASP A 301 -22.91 26.65 -31.94
CA ASP A 301 -21.80 26.15 -32.75
C ASP A 301 -22.36 25.47 -34.00
N PRO A 302 -21.93 25.87 -35.22
CA PRO A 302 -22.53 25.38 -36.46
C PRO A 302 -22.27 23.89 -36.70
N THR A 303 -21.15 23.35 -36.19
CA THR A 303 -20.84 21.92 -36.30
C THR A 303 -21.76 21.12 -35.38
N VAL A 304 -21.90 21.55 -34.13
CA VAL A 304 -22.78 20.91 -33.13
C VAL A 304 -24.24 20.97 -33.57
N ALA A 305 -24.72 22.14 -34.00
CA ALA A 305 -26.08 22.31 -34.48
C ALA A 305 -26.38 21.40 -35.68
N GLY A 306 -25.44 21.31 -36.64
CA GLY A 306 -25.58 20.43 -37.80
C GLY A 306 -25.67 18.94 -37.42
N ILE A 307 -24.84 18.49 -36.47
CA ILE A 307 -24.86 17.10 -35.97
C ILE A 307 -26.20 16.79 -35.28
N ILE A 308 -26.66 17.67 -34.39
CA ILE A 308 -27.88 17.45 -33.61
C ILE A 308 -29.12 17.52 -34.50
N ALA A 309 -29.22 18.52 -35.39
CA ALA A 309 -30.35 18.63 -36.31
C ALA A 309 -30.44 17.42 -37.25
N ALA A 310 -29.30 16.96 -37.80
CA ALA A 310 -29.27 15.75 -38.63
C ALA A 310 -29.71 14.48 -37.87
N ALA A 311 -29.41 14.40 -36.57
CA ALA A 311 -29.82 13.28 -35.73
C ALA A 311 -31.35 13.17 -35.57
N GLY A 312 -32.09 14.28 -35.68
CA GLY A 312 -33.56 14.27 -35.67
C GLY A 312 -34.21 13.58 -36.86
N ALA A 313 -33.47 13.35 -37.95
CA ALA A 313 -33.94 12.64 -39.13
C ALA A 313 -33.72 11.11 -39.06
N VAL A 314 -33.11 10.58 -38.00
CA VAL A 314 -32.82 9.15 -37.84
C VAL A 314 -34.15 8.37 -37.65
N PRO A 315 -34.48 7.39 -38.51
CA PRO A 315 -35.66 6.58 -38.32
C PRO A 315 -35.55 5.67 -37.09
N ALA A 316 -36.65 5.51 -36.35
CA ALA A 316 -36.69 4.60 -35.19
C ALA A 316 -36.27 3.16 -35.55
N THR A 317 -36.56 2.69 -36.77
CA THR A 317 -36.12 1.38 -37.26
C THR A 317 -34.61 1.26 -37.37
N ARG A 318 -33.89 2.35 -37.73
CA ARG A 318 -32.42 2.36 -37.74
C ARG A 318 -31.86 2.30 -36.32
N LEU A 319 -32.43 3.06 -35.39
CA LEU A 319 -32.04 3.00 -33.97
C LEU A 319 -32.23 1.58 -33.41
N LEU A 320 -33.36 0.93 -33.69
CA LEU A 320 -33.62 -0.44 -33.25
C LEU A 320 -32.63 -1.44 -33.87
N ALA A 321 -32.37 -1.34 -35.17
CA ALA A 321 -31.40 -2.19 -35.86
C ALA A 321 -29.98 -2.02 -35.28
N ASP A 322 -29.55 -0.79 -35.01
CA ASP A 322 -28.23 -0.51 -34.46
C ASP A 322 -28.10 -0.94 -32.99
N ARG A 323 -29.19 -0.93 -32.21
CA ARG A 323 -29.20 -1.53 -30.85
C ARG A 323 -29.01 -3.04 -30.90
N THR A 324 -29.66 -3.75 -31.83
CA THR A 324 -29.41 -5.18 -32.05
C THR A 324 -27.96 -5.41 -32.48
N ARG A 325 -27.45 -4.60 -33.42
CA ARG A 325 -26.07 -4.70 -33.88
C ARG A 325 -25.06 -4.43 -32.78
N LEU A 326 -25.33 -3.47 -31.90
CA LEU A 326 -24.50 -3.18 -30.73
C LEU A 326 -24.44 -4.38 -29.77
N ALA A 327 -25.55 -5.07 -29.54
CA ALA A 327 -25.56 -6.27 -28.70
C ALA A 327 -24.70 -7.40 -29.29
N GLU A 328 -24.79 -7.64 -30.60
CA GLU A 328 -23.94 -8.61 -31.31
C GLU A 328 -22.45 -8.25 -31.21
N LEU A 329 -22.11 -6.98 -31.44
CA LEU A 329 -20.74 -6.49 -31.37
C LEU A 329 -20.18 -6.53 -29.94
N THR A 330 -21.02 -6.27 -28.95
CA THR A 330 -20.64 -6.39 -27.53
C THR A 330 -20.32 -7.84 -27.18
N ALA A 331 -21.15 -8.80 -27.61
CA ALA A 331 -20.87 -10.21 -27.40
C ALA A 331 -19.55 -10.65 -28.07
N ALA A 332 -19.30 -10.20 -29.30
CA ALA A 332 -18.03 -10.48 -30.00
C ALA A 332 -16.83 -9.83 -29.29
N ALA A 333 -16.95 -8.57 -28.87
CA ALA A 333 -15.92 -7.86 -28.13
C ALA A 333 -15.59 -8.51 -26.77
N MET A 334 -16.60 -8.98 -26.04
CA MET A 334 -16.38 -9.70 -24.78
C MET A 334 -15.75 -11.07 -25.00
N ALA A 335 -16.03 -11.72 -26.13
CA ALA A 335 -15.36 -12.96 -26.53
C ALA A 335 -13.88 -12.73 -26.87
N GLU A 336 -13.54 -11.62 -27.53
CA GLU A 336 -12.14 -11.20 -27.76
C GLU A 336 -11.40 -10.94 -26.44
N LEU A 337 -12.05 -10.31 -25.46
CA LEU A 337 -11.44 -10.13 -24.12
C LEU A 337 -11.28 -11.45 -23.38
N ALA A 338 -12.13 -12.45 -23.65
CA ALA A 338 -12.13 -13.75 -22.98
C ALA A 338 -11.99 -13.60 -21.45
N ASP A 339 -10.95 -14.18 -20.86
CA ASP A 339 -10.64 -14.12 -19.44
C ASP A 339 -9.64 -13.00 -19.05
N CYS A 340 -9.27 -12.12 -19.99
CA CYS A 340 -8.55 -10.89 -19.64
C CYS A 340 -9.42 -10.03 -18.73
N GLN A 341 -8.86 -9.58 -17.61
CA GLN A 341 -9.60 -8.77 -16.63
C GLN A 341 -9.72 -7.30 -17.04
N ALA A 342 -8.78 -6.80 -17.86
CA ALA A 342 -8.79 -5.43 -18.36
C ALA A 342 -8.25 -5.35 -19.80
N LEU A 343 -8.48 -4.20 -20.44
CA LEU A 343 -7.96 -3.81 -21.74
C LEU A 343 -7.15 -2.51 -21.58
N LEU A 344 -5.87 -2.55 -21.91
CA LEU A 344 -5.00 -1.38 -21.96
C LEU A 344 -4.94 -0.84 -23.39
N ILE A 345 -5.29 0.43 -23.58
CA ILE A 345 -5.26 1.10 -24.89
C ILE A 345 -4.70 2.52 -24.81
N PRO A 346 -4.18 3.09 -25.91
CA PRO A 346 -3.97 4.54 -25.98
C PRO A 346 -5.31 5.25 -25.74
N THR A 347 -5.31 6.34 -24.98
CA THR A 347 -6.56 7.06 -24.74
C THR A 347 -7.08 7.77 -26.00
N THR A 348 -6.17 8.23 -26.86
CA THR A 348 -6.50 8.89 -28.14
C THR A 348 -5.34 8.73 -29.14
N THR A 349 -5.50 9.26 -30.35
CA THR A 349 -4.63 9.01 -31.51
C THR A 349 -3.44 9.97 -31.64
N GLY A 350 -3.54 11.18 -31.08
CA GLY A 350 -2.53 12.22 -31.16
C GLY A 350 -2.99 13.50 -30.46
N HIS A 351 -2.22 14.58 -30.55
CA HIS A 351 -2.57 15.89 -29.98
C HIS A 351 -2.60 16.96 -31.07
N PRO A 352 -3.75 17.19 -31.72
CA PRO A 352 -3.85 18.15 -32.82
C PRO A 352 -3.77 19.60 -32.35
N THR A 353 -3.38 20.47 -33.26
CA THR A 353 -3.45 21.93 -33.13
C THR A 353 -4.88 22.43 -33.30
N ILE A 354 -5.18 23.62 -32.78
CA ILE A 354 -6.48 24.27 -33.00
C ILE A 354 -6.69 24.53 -34.50
N ALA A 355 -5.64 24.95 -35.22
CA ALA A 355 -5.70 25.20 -36.66
C ALA A 355 -6.03 23.93 -37.48
N GLU A 356 -5.55 22.75 -37.06
CA GLU A 356 -5.92 21.48 -37.70
C GLU A 356 -7.40 21.15 -37.46
N VAL A 357 -7.93 21.45 -36.28
CA VAL A 357 -9.37 21.29 -36.00
C VAL A 357 -10.20 22.28 -36.82
N ASP A 358 -9.77 23.53 -36.96
CA ASP A 358 -10.49 24.52 -37.78
C ASP A 358 -10.54 24.12 -39.26
N ALA A 359 -9.48 23.47 -39.76
CA ALA A 359 -9.40 22.98 -41.13
C ALA A 359 -10.28 21.73 -41.39
N ASP A 360 -10.46 20.87 -40.37
CA ASP A 360 -11.25 19.63 -40.45
C ASP A 360 -11.99 19.33 -39.13
N PRO A 361 -13.05 20.11 -38.82
CA PRO A 361 -13.67 20.09 -37.49
C PRO A 361 -14.37 18.77 -37.16
N VAL A 362 -14.79 18.02 -38.18
CA VAL A 362 -15.46 16.71 -38.02
C VAL A 362 -14.45 15.57 -38.05
N GLY A 363 -13.55 15.54 -39.03
CA GLY A 363 -12.61 14.44 -39.21
C GLY A 363 -11.60 14.38 -38.07
N VAL A 364 -11.05 15.50 -37.61
CA VAL A 364 -10.13 15.51 -36.45
C VAL A 364 -10.84 14.99 -35.19
N ASN A 365 -12.05 15.47 -34.92
CA ASN A 365 -12.84 15.01 -33.78
C ASN A 365 -13.14 13.51 -33.84
N SER A 366 -13.47 12.98 -35.02
CA SER A 366 -13.69 11.55 -35.21
C SER A 366 -12.44 10.73 -34.89
N ARG A 367 -11.24 11.18 -35.30
CA ARG A 367 -9.98 10.50 -34.98
C ARG A 367 -9.72 10.47 -33.48
N MET A 368 -10.01 11.56 -32.76
CA MET A 368 -9.84 11.63 -31.30
C MET A 368 -10.71 10.61 -30.54
N GLY A 369 -11.82 10.14 -31.14
CA GLY A 369 -12.75 9.17 -30.57
C GLY A 369 -12.43 7.69 -30.83
N THR A 370 -11.36 7.40 -31.59
CA THR A 370 -11.06 6.03 -32.09
C THR A 370 -11.06 4.98 -30.99
N TYR A 371 -10.45 5.30 -29.84
CA TYR A 371 -10.27 4.35 -28.73
C TYR A 371 -11.28 4.52 -27.59
N THR A 372 -12.23 5.45 -27.70
CA THR A 372 -13.05 5.87 -26.56
C THR A 372 -14.55 5.64 -26.76
N ASN A 373 -15.04 5.76 -28.00
CA ASN A 373 -16.47 5.77 -28.34
C ASN A 373 -17.25 4.50 -27.97
N PHE A 374 -16.60 3.33 -27.89
CA PHE A 374 -17.28 2.06 -27.60
C PHE A 374 -17.56 1.82 -26.11
N CYS A 375 -16.81 2.50 -25.22
CA CYS A 375 -16.74 2.13 -23.81
C CYS A 375 -18.12 2.14 -23.13
N ASN A 376 -18.88 3.23 -23.26
CA ASN A 376 -20.20 3.32 -22.63
C ASN A 376 -21.25 2.49 -23.36
N LEU A 377 -21.13 2.37 -24.69
CA LEU A 377 -22.05 1.55 -25.50
C LEU A 377 -22.03 0.08 -25.07
N MET A 378 -20.86 -0.40 -24.64
CA MET A 378 -20.63 -1.77 -24.18
C MET A 378 -20.70 -1.92 -22.65
N ASP A 379 -21.18 -0.89 -21.93
CA ASP A 379 -21.27 -0.89 -20.46
C ASP A 379 -19.91 -1.20 -19.77
N LEU A 380 -18.83 -0.59 -20.26
CA LEU A 380 -17.49 -0.73 -19.68
C LEU A 380 -17.20 0.46 -18.74
N CYS A 381 -16.27 0.26 -17.80
CA CYS A 381 -15.67 1.31 -16.98
C CYS A 381 -14.25 1.61 -17.46
N ALA A 382 -13.72 2.80 -17.14
CA ALA A 382 -12.38 3.16 -17.57
C ALA A 382 -11.67 4.15 -16.64
N VAL A 383 -10.35 4.02 -16.54
CA VAL A 383 -9.46 4.99 -15.88
C VAL A 383 -8.39 5.44 -16.87
N ALA A 384 -8.41 6.73 -17.21
CA ALA A 384 -7.39 7.37 -18.02
C ALA A 384 -6.29 7.94 -17.12
N VAL A 385 -5.03 7.61 -17.41
CA VAL A 385 -3.87 8.08 -16.64
C VAL A 385 -2.73 8.52 -17.55
N PRO A 386 -1.91 9.49 -17.13
CA PRO A 386 -0.64 9.78 -17.79
C PRO A 386 0.28 8.56 -17.68
N SER A 387 0.97 8.25 -18.78
CA SER A 387 1.74 7.01 -18.91
C SER A 387 3.07 7.22 -19.64
N GLY A 388 3.60 8.45 -19.53
CA GLY A 388 4.89 8.85 -20.08
C GLY A 388 4.79 10.10 -20.95
N THR A 389 5.85 10.34 -21.71
CA THR A 389 5.91 11.39 -22.73
C THR A 389 6.45 10.81 -24.03
N ASP A 390 6.16 11.47 -25.15
CA ASP A 390 6.82 11.16 -26.41
C ASP A 390 8.26 11.72 -26.47
N SER A 391 8.92 11.52 -27.61
CA SER A 391 10.30 12.00 -27.85
C SER A 391 10.46 13.52 -27.85
N GLN A 392 9.36 14.27 -27.96
CA GLN A 392 9.32 15.73 -27.89
C GLN A 392 8.90 16.25 -26.51
N GLY A 393 8.71 15.35 -25.52
CA GLY A 393 8.25 15.70 -24.19
C GLY A 393 6.74 15.96 -24.08
N THR A 394 5.96 15.63 -25.11
CA THR A 394 4.49 15.72 -25.07
C THR A 394 3.93 14.66 -24.12
N PRO A 395 3.03 15.01 -23.19
CA PRO A 395 2.33 14.02 -22.36
C PRO A 395 1.60 12.98 -23.21
N PHE A 396 1.76 11.70 -22.83
CA PHE A 396 1.04 10.57 -23.38
C PHE A 396 0.19 9.91 -22.29
N GLY A 397 -1.02 9.47 -22.65
CA GLY A 397 -1.94 8.82 -21.72
C GLY A 397 -2.53 7.54 -22.27
N VAL A 398 -2.77 6.60 -21.36
CA VAL A 398 -3.46 5.33 -21.63
C VAL A 398 -4.78 5.28 -20.86
N SER A 399 -5.73 4.51 -21.39
CA SER A 399 -6.95 4.15 -20.70
C SER A 399 -6.90 2.68 -20.37
N VAL A 400 -7.13 2.35 -19.09
CA VAL A 400 -7.44 0.99 -18.65
C VAL A 400 -8.94 0.86 -18.66
N ILE A 401 -9.46 -0.07 -19.47
CA ILE A 401 -10.88 -0.37 -19.59
C ILE A 401 -11.17 -1.73 -18.93
N ALA A 402 -12.25 -1.82 -18.16
CA ALA A 402 -12.71 -3.08 -17.60
C ALA A 402 -14.24 -3.23 -17.74
N ARG A 403 -14.74 -4.42 -17.44
CA ARG A 403 -16.18 -4.73 -17.48
C ARG A 403 -16.96 -3.91 -16.46
N ALA A 404 -18.27 -3.74 -16.68
CA ALA A 404 -19.17 -3.16 -15.68
C ALA A 404 -18.91 -3.74 -14.28
N GLY A 405 -18.71 -2.87 -13.30
CA GLY A 405 -18.44 -3.22 -11.91
C GLY A 405 -16.98 -3.50 -11.56
N ALA A 406 -16.10 -3.69 -12.54
CA ALA A 406 -14.66 -3.91 -12.30
C ALA A 406 -13.87 -2.59 -12.13
N ASP A 407 -14.51 -1.55 -11.61
CA ASP A 407 -13.95 -0.21 -11.48
C ASP A 407 -12.74 -0.14 -10.54
N ALA A 408 -12.74 -0.89 -9.43
CA ALA A 408 -11.60 -0.96 -8.52
C ALA A 408 -10.41 -1.68 -9.18
N LEU A 409 -10.68 -2.74 -9.94
CA LEU A 409 -9.65 -3.44 -10.73
C LEU A 409 -9.06 -2.51 -11.79
N ALA A 410 -9.88 -1.78 -12.55
CA ALA A 410 -9.38 -0.82 -13.54
C ALA A 410 -8.48 0.25 -12.90
N LEU A 411 -8.82 0.70 -11.70
CA LEU A 411 -8.02 1.66 -10.94
C LEU A 411 -6.66 1.07 -10.50
N ASP A 412 -6.64 -0.16 -10.01
CA ASP A 412 -5.41 -0.85 -9.60
C ASP A 412 -4.47 -1.05 -10.79
N VAL A 413 -4.98 -1.49 -11.93
CA VAL A 413 -4.18 -1.63 -13.17
C VAL A 413 -3.69 -0.27 -13.67
N ALA A 414 -4.53 0.78 -13.58
CA ALA A 414 -4.12 2.14 -13.92
C ALA A 414 -2.97 2.63 -13.03
N ARG A 415 -2.96 2.26 -11.75
CA ARG A 415 -1.86 2.56 -10.81
C ARG A 415 -0.54 1.93 -11.24
N MET A 416 -0.57 0.74 -11.83
CA MET A 416 0.62 0.03 -12.31
C MET A 416 1.28 0.67 -13.54
N VAL A 417 0.51 1.40 -14.36
CA VAL A 417 1.01 2.08 -15.58
C VAL A 417 1.15 3.59 -15.45
N LEU A 418 0.67 4.17 -14.35
CA LEU A 418 0.73 5.60 -14.06
C LEU A 418 2.20 6.07 -14.01
N LEU A 419 2.51 7.06 -14.83
CA LEU A 419 3.74 7.84 -14.71
C LEU A 419 3.37 9.31 -14.56
N SER A 420 3.96 9.98 -13.57
CA SER A 420 3.74 11.41 -13.38
C SER A 420 4.21 12.16 -14.62
N ALA A 421 3.30 12.89 -15.27
CA ALA A 421 3.67 13.85 -16.30
C ALA A 421 4.36 15.06 -15.65
N GLY A 422 5.20 15.77 -16.41
CA GLY A 422 5.72 17.07 -15.97
C GLY A 422 4.58 18.00 -15.54
N SER A 423 4.62 18.45 -14.28
CA SER A 423 3.58 19.32 -13.72
C SER A 423 3.68 20.71 -14.31
N VAL A 424 2.56 21.24 -14.76
CA VAL A 424 2.38 22.67 -15.06
C VAL A 424 1.42 23.34 -14.09
N ALA A 425 1.15 22.65 -12.97
CA ALA A 425 0.28 23.18 -11.93
C ALA A 425 0.94 24.37 -11.24
N LEU A 426 0.19 25.45 -11.08
CA LEU A 426 0.60 26.58 -10.26
C LEU A 426 0.70 26.14 -8.79
N PRO A 427 1.57 26.78 -7.98
CA PRO A 427 1.74 26.43 -6.57
C PRO A 427 0.43 26.49 -5.78
N GLY A 428 0.27 25.61 -4.79
CA GLY A 428 -0.90 25.58 -3.89
C GLY A 428 -1.90 24.46 -4.15
N ALA A 429 -1.68 23.67 -5.20
CA ALA A 429 -2.39 22.44 -5.51
C ALA A 429 -2.18 21.37 -4.41
N THR A 430 -3.26 20.78 -3.90
CA THR A 430 -3.24 19.74 -2.85
C THR A 430 -3.53 18.35 -3.42
N SER A 431 -3.12 17.31 -2.71
CA SER A 431 -3.46 15.91 -3.03
C SER A 431 -4.00 15.21 -1.78
N VAL A 432 -4.84 14.20 -2.00
CA VAL A 432 -5.36 13.33 -0.94
C VAL A 432 -4.74 11.94 -1.11
N PRO A 433 -4.30 11.29 -0.01
CA PRO A 433 -3.91 9.89 -0.07
C PRO A 433 -5.02 9.02 -0.66
N ALA A 434 -4.66 7.93 -1.34
CA ALA A 434 -5.66 6.97 -1.78
C ALA A 434 -6.42 6.41 -0.56
N PRO A 435 -7.75 6.26 -0.64
CA PRO A 435 -8.51 5.73 0.47
C PRO A 435 -8.18 4.26 0.73
N GLU A 436 -8.24 3.86 2.01
CA GLU A 436 -8.00 2.48 2.42
C GLU A 436 -9.05 1.53 1.81
N THR A 437 -10.31 1.99 1.80
CA THR A 437 -11.45 1.27 1.19
C THR A 437 -11.60 1.67 -0.28
N PRO A 438 -11.70 0.71 -1.22
CA PRO A 438 -11.89 1.01 -2.64
C PRO A 438 -13.19 1.78 -2.89
N TRP A 439 -13.18 2.71 -3.83
CA TRP A 439 -14.33 3.60 -4.05
C TRP A 439 -15.66 2.87 -4.37
N PRO A 440 -15.72 1.71 -5.06
CA PRO A 440 -16.98 1.00 -5.24
C PRO A 440 -17.61 0.52 -3.93
N ALA A 441 -16.79 0.13 -2.94
CA ALA A 441 -17.25 -0.22 -1.60
C ALA A 441 -17.77 1.02 -0.85
N GLN A 442 -17.12 2.17 -1.00
CA GLN A 442 -17.64 3.45 -0.47
C GLN A 442 -18.98 3.84 -1.12
N ALA A 443 -19.13 3.54 -2.41
CA ALA A 443 -20.33 3.82 -3.20
C ALA A 443 -21.48 2.82 -2.96
N GLY A 444 -21.35 1.92 -1.98
CA GLY A 444 -22.42 1.00 -1.56
C GLY A 444 -22.37 -0.39 -2.17
N LEU A 445 -21.22 -0.85 -2.70
CA LEU A 445 -21.00 -2.28 -2.93
C LEU A 445 -20.91 -3.01 -1.59
N ASP A 446 -21.77 -4.01 -1.39
CA ASP A 446 -21.81 -4.81 -0.16
C ASP A 446 -20.51 -5.59 0.01
N THR A 447 -19.79 -5.32 1.11
CA THR A 447 -18.51 -5.94 1.43
C THR A 447 -18.44 -6.42 2.86
N THR A 448 -17.60 -7.42 3.10
CA THR A 448 -17.36 -8.02 4.40
C THR A 448 -15.85 -8.07 4.67
N ALA A 449 -15.45 -7.61 5.86
CA ALA A 449 -14.09 -7.79 6.34
C ALA A 449 -13.89 -9.23 6.85
N LEU A 450 -12.86 -9.90 6.33
CA LEU A 450 -12.52 -11.30 6.57
C LEU A 450 -11.09 -11.41 7.14
N LEU A 451 -10.99 -11.87 8.39
CA LEU A 451 -9.74 -12.22 9.04
C LEU A 451 -9.31 -13.62 8.59
N VAL A 452 -8.11 -13.72 8.03
CA VAL A 452 -7.45 -15.01 7.73
C VAL A 452 -6.20 -15.17 8.57
N VAL A 453 -5.95 -16.39 9.05
CA VAL A 453 -4.83 -16.70 9.98
C VAL A 453 -3.97 -17.89 9.51
N GLY A 454 -4.22 -18.41 8.31
CA GLY A 454 -3.71 -19.70 7.86
C GLY A 454 -3.37 -19.79 6.38
N ALA A 455 -3.84 -20.86 5.71
CA ALA A 455 -3.51 -21.14 4.32
C ALA A 455 -4.00 -20.08 3.31
N HIS A 456 -4.85 -19.14 3.73
CA HIS A 456 -5.31 -18.00 2.94
C HIS A 456 -4.50 -16.71 3.17
N LEU A 457 -3.51 -16.70 4.06
CA LEU A 457 -2.56 -15.58 4.16
C LEU A 457 -1.83 -15.41 2.81
N ARG A 458 -1.44 -14.19 2.44
CA ARG A 458 -0.74 -13.92 1.17
C ARG A 458 0.47 -14.85 0.97
N GLY A 459 0.60 -15.40 -0.24
CA GLY A 459 1.67 -16.35 -0.56
C GLY A 459 1.53 -17.73 0.09
N GLN A 460 0.42 -18.03 0.77
CA GLN A 460 0.09 -19.39 1.22
C GLN A 460 -0.77 -20.13 0.17
N PRO A 461 -0.85 -21.46 0.22
CA PRO A 461 -1.38 -22.28 -0.87
C PRO A 461 -2.85 -22.06 -1.25
N LEU A 462 -3.65 -21.38 -0.43
CA LEU A 462 -5.08 -21.12 -0.68
C LEU A 462 -5.41 -19.63 -0.78
N ALA A 463 -4.42 -18.73 -0.78
CA ALA A 463 -4.65 -17.29 -0.99
C ALA A 463 -5.41 -17.00 -2.30
N TRP A 464 -5.14 -17.79 -3.34
CA TRP A 464 -5.80 -17.71 -4.64
C TRP A 464 -7.34 -17.76 -4.56
N GLN A 465 -7.92 -18.41 -3.54
CA GLN A 465 -9.38 -18.47 -3.38
C GLN A 465 -10.00 -17.10 -3.06
N LEU A 466 -9.24 -16.21 -2.41
CA LEU A 466 -9.63 -14.83 -2.17
C LEU A 466 -9.30 -13.95 -3.38
N ASP A 467 -8.12 -14.16 -3.96
CA ASP A 467 -7.65 -13.42 -5.13
C ASP A 467 -8.60 -13.60 -6.34
N ASP A 468 -8.99 -14.83 -6.66
CA ASP A 468 -9.92 -15.15 -7.78
C ASP A 468 -11.30 -14.51 -7.60
N ARG A 469 -11.68 -14.21 -6.36
CA ARG A 469 -12.93 -13.52 -6.01
C ARG A 469 -12.77 -12.00 -5.97
N GLY A 470 -11.62 -11.49 -6.39
CA GLY A 470 -11.29 -10.07 -6.41
C GLY A 470 -11.26 -9.44 -5.01
N ALA A 471 -10.94 -10.20 -3.96
CA ALA A 471 -10.85 -9.66 -2.61
C ALA A 471 -9.65 -8.68 -2.50
N ARG A 472 -9.83 -7.62 -1.73
CA ARG A 472 -8.77 -6.64 -1.47
C ARG A 472 -8.05 -6.94 -0.17
N TRP A 473 -6.73 -7.03 -0.22
CA TRP A 473 -5.92 -7.12 0.98
C TRP A 473 -5.88 -5.78 1.71
N CYS A 474 -6.22 -5.77 3.00
CA CYS A 474 -6.30 -4.55 3.83
C CYS A 474 -5.08 -4.37 4.75
N GLY A 475 -4.33 -5.43 5.03
CA GLY A 475 -3.13 -5.34 5.87
C GLY A 475 -3.00 -6.45 6.90
N PRO A 476 -1.86 -6.48 7.62
CA PRO A 476 -1.67 -7.33 8.78
C PRO A 476 -2.52 -6.84 9.97
N VAL A 477 -3.04 -7.77 10.76
CA VAL A 477 -3.79 -7.50 12.00
C VAL A 477 -3.41 -8.50 13.08
N ARG A 478 -3.80 -8.23 14.33
CA ARG A 478 -3.76 -9.21 15.42
C ARG A 478 -5.15 -9.38 16.00
N THR A 479 -5.46 -10.59 16.45
CA THR A 479 -6.65 -10.83 17.26
C THR A 479 -6.49 -10.24 18.66
N ALA A 480 -7.60 -10.04 19.38
CA ALA A 480 -7.56 -9.82 20.83
C ALA A 480 -6.88 -11.02 21.55
N GLU A 481 -6.48 -10.84 22.81
CA GLU A 481 -5.80 -11.87 23.63
C GLU A 481 -6.74 -12.96 24.19
N GLN A 482 -7.65 -13.45 23.36
CA GLN A 482 -8.67 -14.43 23.73
C GLN A 482 -8.71 -15.62 22.77
N TYR A 483 -7.68 -15.79 21.94
CA TYR A 483 -7.62 -16.82 20.92
C TYR A 483 -6.43 -17.77 21.11
N ARG A 484 -6.60 -18.98 20.58
CA ARG A 484 -5.56 -19.98 20.43
C ARG A 484 -5.55 -20.52 19.00
N LEU A 485 -4.43 -21.11 18.60
CA LEU A 485 -4.20 -21.61 17.25
C LEU A 485 -3.75 -23.07 17.29
N ALA A 486 -4.40 -23.94 16.52
CA ALA A 486 -4.06 -25.36 16.43
C ALA A 486 -3.76 -25.74 14.99
N ARG A 487 -2.72 -26.55 14.76
CA ARG A 487 -2.47 -27.19 13.47
C ARG A 487 -3.41 -28.37 13.32
N LEU A 488 -4.32 -28.28 12.35
CA LEU A 488 -5.33 -29.31 12.07
C LEU A 488 -4.79 -30.37 11.11
N ASP A 489 -5.36 -31.57 11.18
CA ASP A 489 -5.09 -32.65 10.22
C ASP A 489 -5.95 -32.48 8.96
N THR A 490 -5.57 -31.52 8.12
CA THR A 490 -6.24 -31.21 6.84
C THR A 490 -5.25 -31.25 5.69
N ASP A 491 -5.77 -31.37 4.46
CA ASP A 491 -4.99 -31.22 3.23
C ASP A 491 -5.47 -30.01 2.40
N PRO A 492 -4.61 -29.02 2.09
CA PRO A 492 -3.30 -28.81 2.69
C PRO A 492 -3.39 -28.57 4.21
N PRO A 493 -2.28 -28.66 4.97
CA PRO A 493 -2.25 -28.32 6.39
C PRO A 493 -2.74 -26.89 6.64
N LYS A 494 -3.66 -26.73 7.60
CA LYS A 494 -4.26 -25.44 7.95
C LYS A 494 -4.33 -25.27 9.47
N PRO A 495 -4.28 -24.03 9.96
CA PRO A 495 -4.57 -23.77 11.36
C PRO A 495 -6.08 -23.60 11.60
N GLY A 496 -6.53 -23.99 12.79
CA GLY A 496 -7.82 -23.68 13.35
C GLY A 496 -7.68 -22.63 14.45
N LEU A 497 -8.36 -21.50 14.29
CA LEU A 497 -8.48 -20.49 15.34
C LEU A 497 -9.63 -20.86 16.27
N ALA A 498 -9.39 -20.83 17.58
CA ALA A 498 -10.41 -21.08 18.59
C ALA A 498 -10.42 -19.94 19.62
N ARG A 499 -11.63 -19.45 19.94
CA ARG A 499 -11.81 -18.51 21.06
C ARG A 499 -11.82 -19.31 22.36
N VAL A 500 -11.10 -18.83 23.37
CA VAL A 500 -10.99 -19.47 24.69
C VAL A 500 -11.46 -18.55 25.81
N ALA A 501 -11.56 -19.10 27.03
CA ALA A 501 -11.92 -18.33 28.21
C ALA A 501 -10.91 -17.18 28.46
N PRO A 502 -11.36 -16.04 29.04
CA PRO A 502 -10.48 -14.93 29.36
C PRO A 502 -9.25 -15.36 30.17
N GLY A 503 -8.08 -14.80 29.83
CA GLY A 503 -6.80 -15.14 30.48
C GLY A 503 -6.15 -16.43 29.98
N HIS A 504 -6.79 -17.16 29.06
CA HIS A 504 -6.22 -18.39 28.48
C HIS A 504 -5.79 -18.24 27.02
N GLY A 505 -6.04 -17.10 26.38
CA GLY A 505 -5.70 -16.83 24.98
C GLY A 505 -4.47 -15.94 24.82
N THR A 506 -4.08 -15.71 23.57
CA THR A 506 -3.06 -14.73 23.16
C THR A 506 -3.49 -14.04 21.88
N ALA A 507 -2.79 -12.96 21.51
CA ALA A 507 -2.99 -12.26 20.25
C ALA A 507 -2.33 -13.03 19.09
N ILE A 508 -3.14 -13.57 18.19
CA ILE A 508 -2.70 -14.30 17.01
C ILE A 508 -2.59 -13.34 15.84
N TYR A 509 -1.49 -13.41 15.08
CA TYR A 509 -1.35 -12.65 13.85
C TYR A 509 -2.26 -13.20 12.75
N GLY A 510 -2.82 -12.31 11.95
CA GLY A 510 -3.54 -12.63 10.74
C GLY A 510 -3.44 -11.52 9.71
N GLU A 511 -4.18 -11.67 8.62
CA GLU A 511 -4.35 -10.65 7.60
C GLU A 511 -5.84 -10.35 7.45
N LEU A 512 -6.16 -9.08 7.24
CA LEU A 512 -7.50 -8.63 6.97
C LEU A 512 -7.69 -8.47 5.46
N TRP A 513 -8.79 -9.02 4.96
CA TRP A 513 -9.21 -8.91 3.58
C TRP A 513 -10.63 -8.32 3.51
N LEU A 514 -10.89 -7.50 2.50
CA LEU A 514 -12.22 -7.05 2.14
C LEU A 514 -12.71 -7.87 0.95
N ILE A 515 -13.83 -8.58 1.12
CA ILE A 515 -14.43 -9.42 0.09
C ILE A 515 -15.88 -8.98 -0.16
N GLY A 516 -16.38 -9.07 -1.40
CA GLY A 516 -17.79 -8.85 -1.67
C GLY A 516 -18.66 -9.79 -0.84
N THR A 517 -19.72 -9.29 -0.20
CA THR A 517 -20.53 -10.11 0.74
C THR A 517 -21.16 -11.32 0.04
N TRP A 518 -21.51 -11.19 -1.24
CA TRP A 518 -21.99 -12.29 -2.06
C TRP A 518 -20.90 -13.34 -2.34
N MET A 519 -19.68 -12.91 -2.68
CA MET A 519 -18.51 -13.78 -2.88
C MET A 519 -18.12 -14.52 -1.60
N LEU A 520 -18.34 -13.93 -0.43
CA LEU A 520 -18.17 -14.62 0.85
C LEU A 520 -19.17 -15.78 1.02
N GLY A 521 -20.40 -15.63 0.52
CA GLY A 521 -21.41 -16.69 0.53
C GLY A 521 -21.02 -17.87 -0.35
N ASP A 522 -20.50 -17.59 -1.56
CA ASP A 522 -19.93 -18.60 -2.44
C ASP A 522 -18.71 -19.29 -1.82
N PHE A 523 -17.79 -18.51 -1.23
CA PHE A 523 -16.64 -19.01 -0.49
C PHE A 523 -17.05 -19.94 0.66
N LEU A 524 -18.04 -19.53 1.47
CA LEU A 524 -18.56 -20.31 2.59
C LEU A 524 -19.19 -21.63 2.13
N ALA A 525 -19.90 -21.62 1.00
CA ALA A 525 -20.50 -22.85 0.46
C ALA A 525 -19.44 -23.88 0.02
N ALA A 526 -18.27 -23.43 -0.41
CA ALA A 526 -17.14 -24.27 -0.79
C ALA A 526 -16.19 -24.61 0.37
N LEU A 527 -16.39 -24.03 1.56
CA LEU A 527 -15.49 -24.19 2.70
C LEU A 527 -15.61 -25.61 3.29
N PRO A 528 -14.57 -26.46 3.21
CA PRO A 528 -14.67 -27.83 3.69
C PRO A 528 -14.63 -27.91 5.22
N ALA A 529 -15.28 -28.93 5.78
CA ALA A 529 -15.04 -29.34 7.15
C ALA A 529 -13.53 -29.64 7.34
N PRO A 530 -12.93 -29.33 8.50
CA PRO A 530 -13.57 -28.82 9.72
C PRO A 530 -13.59 -27.29 9.85
N MET A 531 -13.34 -26.56 8.77
CA MET A 531 -13.24 -25.10 8.80
C MET A 531 -14.62 -24.46 9.01
N SER A 532 -14.64 -23.29 9.67
CA SER A 532 -15.84 -22.49 9.85
C SER A 532 -15.53 -21.00 9.70
N LEU A 533 -16.58 -20.21 9.46
CA LEU A 533 -16.53 -18.74 9.53
C LEU A 533 -17.45 -18.26 10.65
N GLY A 534 -16.93 -17.38 11.50
CA GLY A 534 -17.65 -16.82 12.63
C GLY A 534 -17.17 -15.42 12.97
N ARG A 535 -17.67 -14.87 14.07
CA ARG A 535 -17.22 -13.57 14.58
C ARG A 535 -15.82 -13.70 15.22
N ALA A 536 -14.92 -12.80 14.85
CA ALA A 536 -13.59 -12.66 15.43
C ALA A 536 -13.33 -11.22 15.88
N THR A 537 -12.73 -11.07 17.06
CA THR A 537 -12.35 -9.80 17.67
C THR A 537 -10.89 -9.51 17.39
N LEU A 538 -10.61 -8.37 16.78
CA LEU A 538 -9.26 -7.84 16.57
C LEU A 538 -8.72 -7.18 17.85
N ALA A 539 -7.42 -6.91 17.91
CA ALA A 539 -6.75 -6.34 19.07
C ALA A 539 -7.23 -4.92 19.43
N ASP A 540 -7.76 -4.19 18.46
CA ASP A 540 -8.39 -2.87 18.63
C ASP A 540 -9.86 -2.96 19.09
N GLY A 541 -10.41 -4.17 19.25
CA GLY A 541 -11.80 -4.42 19.62
C GLY A 541 -12.77 -4.53 18.44
N THR A 542 -12.31 -4.35 17.21
CA THR A 542 -13.15 -4.46 16.00
C THR A 542 -13.64 -5.90 15.80
N GLU A 543 -14.93 -6.06 15.47
CA GLU A 543 -15.56 -7.36 15.19
C GLU A 543 -15.67 -7.61 13.68
N VAL A 544 -15.00 -8.65 13.20
CA VAL A 544 -14.97 -9.06 11.78
C VAL A 544 -15.48 -10.49 11.60
N VAL A 545 -15.67 -10.93 10.35
CA VAL A 545 -15.80 -12.35 10.06
C VAL A 545 -14.39 -12.94 10.06
N GLY A 546 -14.19 -14.11 10.65
CA GLY A 546 -12.88 -14.75 10.70
C GLY A 546 -12.98 -16.26 10.57
N PHE A 547 -11.88 -16.86 10.09
CA PHE A 547 -11.73 -18.31 10.08
C PHE A 547 -11.67 -18.86 11.50
N GLY A 548 -12.35 -19.98 11.69
CA GLY A 548 -12.26 -20.83 12.87
C GLY A 548 -12.30 -22.31 12.47
N CYS A 549 -12.48 -23.17 13.46
CA CYS A 549 -12.63 -24.60 13.27
C CYS A 549 -13.69 -25.17 14.22
N THR A 550 -14.20 -26.36 13.90
CA THR A 550 -15.05 -27.11 14.83
C THR A 550 -14.29 -27.47 16.11
N ALA A 551 -14.98 -27.53 17.25
CA ALA A 551 -14.38 -27.91 18.53
C ALA A 551 -13.68 -29.28 18.49
N GLU A 552 -14.26 -30.27 17.81
CA GLU A 552 -13.65 -31.60 17.64
C GLU A 552 -12.29 -31.53 16.95
N ALA A 553 -12.18 -30.76 15.87
CA ALA A 553 -10.92 -30.56 15.16
C ALA A 553 -9.89 -29.78 15.98
N TRP A 554 -10.34 -28.83 16.81
CA TRP A 554 -9.47 -28.15 17.77
C TRP A 554 -8.90 -29.16 18.79
N ASP A 555 -9.75 -29.98 19.39
CA ASP A 555 -9.35 -30.96 20.42
C ASP A 555 -8.41 -32.05 19.87
N ALA A 556 -8.59 -32.44 18.61
CA ALA A 556 -7.70 -33.37 17.92
C ALA A 556 -6.42 -32.70 17.35
N GLY A 557 -6.41 -31.38 17.24
CA GLY A 557 -5.33 -30.60 16.65
C GLY A 557 -4.13 -30.42 17.58
N GLN A 558 -2.98 -30.10 17.00
CA GLN A 558 -1.79 -29.75 17.78
C GLN A 558 -1.83 -28.27 18.18
N ASP A 559 -1.79 -27.94 19.47
CA ASP A 559 -1.70 -26.54 19.93
C ASP A 559 -0.38 -25.90 19.47
N ILE A 560 -0.48 -24.91 18.59
CA ILE A 560 0.62 -24.12 18.05
C ILE A 560 0.57 -22.66 18.50
N THR A 561 -0.25 -22.34 19.51
CA THR A 561 -0.47 -20.97 20.01
C THR A 561 0.83 -20.29 20.39
N HIS A 562 1.77 -21.04 20.97
CA HIS A 562 3.09 -20.55 21.36
C HIS A 562 3.99 -20.15 20.19
N HIS A 563 3.63 -20.46 18.94
CA HIS A 563 4.33 -19.93 17.77
C HIS A 563 3.88 -18.51 17.42
N GLY A 564 2.73 -18.06 17.93
CA GLY A 564 2.14 -16.73 17.71
C GLY A 564 1.42 -16.56 16.37
N ASP A 565 1.89 -17.25 15.33
CA ASP A 565 1.30 -17.22 14.00
C ASP A 565 1.62 -18.47 13.17
N TRP A 566 0.85 -18.67 12.09
CA TRP A 566 0.97 -19.82 11.20
C TRP A 566 2.27 -19.84 10.40
N ARG A 567 2.76 -18.69 9.90
CA ARG A 567 4.03 -18.63 9.15
C ARG A 567 5.22 -18.91 10.06
N ALA A 568 5.19 -18.45 11.32
CA ALA A 568 6.20 -18.77 12.32
C ALA A 568 6.21 -20.26 12.67
N TYR A 569 5.03 -20.87 12.83
CA TYR A 569 4.93 -22.32 12.99
C TYR A 569 5.57 -23.07 11.81
N LEU A 570 5.17 -22.73 10.58
CA LEU A 570 5.73 -23.36 9.38
C LEU A 570 7.25 -23.15 9.27
N ARG A 571 7.73 -21.93 9.52
CA ARG A 571 9.16 -21.60 9.51
C ARG A 571 9.96 -22.46 10.50
N ARG A 572 9.40 -22.70 11.68
CA ARG A 572 10.08 -23.41 12.78
C ARG A 572 10.03 -24.93 12.66
N THR A 573 8.99 -25.46 12.02
CA THR A 573 8.71 -26.90 12.01
C THR A 573 8.87 -27.56 10.65
N SER A 574 8.86 -26.78 9.56
CA SER A 574 9.18 -27.30 8.23
C SER A 574 10.69 -27.49 8.08
N PRO A 575 11.14 -28.50 7.32
CA PRO A 575 12.55 -28.65 7.00
C PRO A 575 13.09 -27.38 6.31
N GLY A 576 14.13 -26.77 6.89
CA GLY A 576 14.87 -25.68 6.26
C GLY A 576 16.12 -26.14 5.52
N THR A 577 16.89 -25.18 5.03
CA THR A 577 18.24 -25.44 4.50
C THR A 577 19.17 -25.77 5.67
N GLY A 578 19.97 -26.83 5.54
CA GLY A 578 20.98 -27.19 6.54
C GLY A 578 21.99 -26.06 6.75
N VAL A 579 22.44 -25.91 7.99
CA VAL A 579 23.36 -24.85 8.41
C VAL A 579 24.77 -25.42 8.50
N THR A 580 25.74 -24.72 7.91
CA THR A 580 27.16 -25.01 8.08
C THR A 580 27.78 -24.07 9.11
N ARG A 581 28.97 -24.43 9.62
CA ARG A 581 29.72 -23.55 10.52
C ARG A 581 29.99 -22.17 9.91
N GLY A 582 30.28 -22.09 8.62
CA GLY A 582 30.53 -20.82 7.91
C GLY A 582 29.33 -19.87 7.89
N ASP A 583 28.11 -20.41 7.99
CA ASP A 583 26.90 -19.59 8.05
C ASP A 583 26.74 -18.90 9.41
N ILE A 584 27.28 -19.52 10.48
CA ILE A 584 27.13 -19.10 11.87
C ILE A 584 28.26 -18.20 12.35
N VAL A 585 29.50 -18.55 12.01
CA VAL A 585 30.68 -17.88 12.55
C VAL A 585 30.91 -16.50 11.94
N HIS A 586 31.68 -15.68 12.67
CA HIS A 586 32.09 -14.35 12.24
C HIS A 586 30.90 -13.43 11.96
N ARG A 587 29.89 -13.51 12.83
CA ARG A 587 28.67 -12.69 12.78
C ARG A 587 28.22 -12.27 14.18
N ALA A 588 27.52 -11.14 14.22
CA ALA A 588 26.65 -10.79 15.33
C ALA A 588 25.22 -11.20 14.97
N TRP A 589 24.53 -11.82 15.92
CA TRP A 589 23.17 -12.33 15.78
C TRP A 589 22.25 -11.61 16.74
N ARG A 590 21.02 -11.33 16.28
CA ARG A 590 19.96 -10.77 17.10
C ARG A 590 18.78 -11.71 17.12
N ARG A 591 18.29 -12.08 18.30
CA ARG A 591 17.08 -12.91 18.41
C ARG A 591 15.86 -12.07 18.05
N LEU A 592 15.03 -12.62 17.17
CA LEU A 592 13.76 -12.05 16.73
C LEU A 592 12.60 -12.52 17.61
N ALA A 593 12.62 -13.79 18.01
CA ALA A 593 11.57 -14.40 18.81
C ALA A 593 12.08 -15.63 19.57
N LEU A 594 11.54 -15.88 20.76
CA LEU A 594 11.61 -17.15 21.48
C LEU A 594 10.19 -17.69 21.67
N ALA A 595 9.96 -18.91 21.22
CA ALA A 595 8.70 -19.63 21.36
C ALA A 595 8.90 -20.87 22.22
N VAL A 596 8.20 -20.95 23.35
CA VAL A 596 8.22 -22.08 24.26
C VAL A 596 6.79 -22.59 24.45
N PRO A 597 6.53 -23.91 24.31
CA PRO A 597 5.20 -24.46 24.56
C PRO A 597 4.64 -24.03 25.91
N GLY A 598 3.38 -23.59 25.91
CA GLY A 598 2.69 -23.11 27.11
C GLY A 598 2.99 -21.66 27.51
N THR A 599 3.85 -20.94 26.78
CA THR A 599 4.10 -19.51 27.00
C THR A 599 3.67 -18.68 25.79
N THR A 600 3.59 -17.36 25.98
CA THR A 600 3.55 -16.40 24.88
C THR A 600 4.91 -16.34 24.20
N VAL A 601 4.92 -16.01 22.90
CA VAL A 601 6.16 -15.72 22.17
C VAL A 601 6.82 -14.49 22.80
N ASP A 602 8.10 -14.60 23.16
CA ASP A 602 8.91 -13.47 23.60
C ASP A 602 9.61 -12.83 22.39
N THR A 603 9.16 -11.63 22.03
CA THR A 603 9.82 -10.75 21.05
C THR A 603 10.35 -9.48 21.70
N THR A 604 10.41 -9.43 23.03
CA THR A 604 10.68 -8.21 23.80
C THR A 604 12.05 -8.23 24.47
N THR A 605 12.53 -9.40 24.88
CA THR A 605 13.89 -9.53 25.43
C THR A 605 14.90 -9.27 24.32
N GLU A 606 15.76 -8.28 24.54
CA GLU A 606 16.85 -7.97 23.64
C GLU A 606 17.96 -9.01 23.82
N VAL A 607 18.26 -9.76 22.76
CA VAL A 607 19.33 -10.77 22.77
C VAL A 607 20.30 -10.49 21.66
N GLN A 608 21.59 -10.47 22.01
CA GLN A 608 22.69 -10.43 21.06
C GLN A 608 23.63 -11.60 21.31
N TRP A 609 23.96 -12.30 20.23
CA TRP A 609 24.91 -13.39 20.21
C TRP A 609 26.05 -13.06 19.24
N LEU A 610 27.24 -12.84 19.77
CA LEU A 610 28.44 -12.60 18.98
C LEU A 610 29.22 -13.91 18.83
N GLN A 611 29.40 -14.37 17.59
CA GLN A 611 30.13 -15.60 17.28
C GLN A 611 31.44 -15.31 16.57
N ALA A 612 32.58 -15.55 17.22
CA ALA A 612 33.91 -15.45 16.63
C ALA A 612 34.56 -16.85 16.57
N GLY A 613 34.60 -17.44 15.38
CA GLY A 613 35.15 -18.79 15.18
C GLY A 613 34.50 -19.83 16.10
N ALA A 614 35.25 -20.41 17.03
CA ALA A 614 34.70 -21.36 17.99
C ALA A 614 34.11 -20.72 19.25
N CYS A 615 34.46 -19.47 19.55
CA CYS A 615 34.02 -18.77 20.74
C CYS A 615 32.75 -17.96 20.52
N TYR A 616 31.94 -17.82 21.57
CA TYR A 616 30.74 -16.99 21.51
C TYR A 616 30.48 -16.24 22.82
N ILE A 617 29.72 -15.16 22.70
CA ILE A 617 29.18 -14.37 23.81
C ILE A 617 27.69 -14.13 23.54
N ASP A 618 26.83 -14.45 24.48
CA ASP A 618 25.38 -14.20 24.44
C ASP A 618 24.97 -13.33 25.63
N LEU A 619 24.23 -12.24 25.37
CA LEU A 619 23.68 -11.34 26.39
C LEU A 619 22.21 -11.05 26.10
N ARG A 620 21.35 -11.43 27.07
CA ARG A 620 19.89 -11.33 27.06
C ARG A 620 19.43 -10.36 28.15
N THR A 621 18.75 -9.31 27.74
CA THR A 621 18.22 -8.27 28.63
C THR A 621 16.71 -8.15 28.45
N PRO A 622 15.90 -8.51 29.45
CA PRO A 622 14.46 -8.30 29.40
C PRO A 622 14.11 -6.81 29.25
N ALA A 623 13.09 -6.50 28.45
CA ALA A 623 12.65 -5.12 28.21
C ALA A 623 12.14 -4.41 29.47
N ASP A 624 11.66 -5.17 30.47
CA ASP A 624 11.11 -4.68 31.72
C ASP A 624 12.16 -4.54 32.84
N THR A 625 13.46 -4.65 32.51
CA THR A 625 14.54 -4.47 33.50
C THR A 625 14.47 -3.05 34.10
N PRO A 626 14.28 -2.90 35.43
CA PRO A 626 14.22 -1.60 36.08
C PRO A 626 15.50 -0.77 35.86
N GLY A 627 15.35 0.56 35.80
CA GLY A 627 16.50 1.47 35.67
C GLY A 627 17.39 1.43 36.91
N ILE A 628 18.66 1.05 36.74
CA ILE A 628 19.65 0.96 37.82
C ILE A 628 20.45 2.25 37.89
N THR A 629 20.46 2.90 39.06
CA THR A 629 21.10 4.21 39.25
C THR A 629 22.52 4.13 39.81
N GLY A 630 22.89 3.01 40.43
CA GLY A 630 24.23 2.82 40.99
C GLY A 630 25.29 2.80 39.88
N ARG A 631 26.39 3.54 40.08
CA ARG A 631 27.49 3.68 39.11
C ARG A 631 28.67 2.75 39.39
N ALA A 632 28.55 1.91 40.42
CA ALA A 632 29.54 0.96 40.89
C ALA A 632 28.86 -0.18 41.64
N LEU A 633 29.56 -1.30 41.80
CA LEU A 633 29.01 -2.50 42.44
C LEU A 633 28.69 -2.27 43.93
N ASP A 634 29.50 -1.47 44.63
CA ASP A 634 29.30 -1.08 46.04
C ASP A 634 28.12 -0.10 46.24
N GLN A 635 27.62 0.51 45.17
CA GLN A 635 26.45 1.38 45.18
C GLN A 635 25.15 0.63 44.91
N LEU A 636 25.22 -0.61 44.41
CA LEU A 636 24.03 -1.40 44.10
C LEU A 636 23.31 -1.84 45.37
N THR A 637 22.02 -1.53 45.44
CA THR A 637 21.13 -2.00 46.49
C THR A 637 20.74 -3.46 46.25
N ARG A 638 20.15 -4.12 47.25
CA ARG A 638 19.60 -5.47 47.06
C ARG A 638 18.53 -5.52 45.97
N ALA A 639 17.73 -4.46 45.83
CA ALA A 639 16.72 -4.37 44.78
C ALA A 639 17.37 -4.34 43.39
N ASP A 640 18.43 -3.55 43.21
CA ASP A 640 19.19 -3.51 41.96
C ASP A 640 19.79 -4.87 41.62
N LEU A 641 20.41 -5.55 42.60
CA LEU A 641 20.99 -6.88 42.39
C LEU A 641 19.93 -7.92 42.01
N ILE A 642 18.75 -7.88 42.64
CA ILE A 642 17.62 -8.76 42.29
C ILE A 642 17.09 -8.46 40.89
N ALA A 643 17.03 -7.18 40.49
CA ALA A 643 16.65 -6.78 39.15
C ALA A 643 17.64 -7.30 38.09
N LEU A 644 18.95 -7.18 38.36
CA LEU A 644 20.01 -7.72 37.49
C LEU A 644 19.95 -9.24 37.33
N CYS A 645 19.42 -9.97 38.31
CA CYS A 645 19.22 -11.43 38.19
C CYS A 645 18.19 -11.81 37.11
N GLY A 646 17.40 -10.86 36.58
CA GLY A 646 16.49 -11.08 35.46
C GLY A 646 17.20 -11.23 34.11
N GLN A 647 18.44 -10.76 33.99
CA GLN A 647 19.25 -10.92 32.78
C GLN A 647 19.73 -12.36 32.63
N GLN A 648 20.08 -12.77 31.41
CA GLN A 648 20.87 -13.97 31.15
C GLN A 648 22.09 -13.58 30.33
N ALA A 649 23.25 -14.11 30.67
CA ALA A 649 24.47 -13.84 29.94
C ALA A 649 25.43 -15.01 30.10
N PHE A 650 25.99 -15.48 29.00
CA PHE A 650 26.92 -16.59 29.02
C PHE A 650 27.87 -16.54 27.82
N ALA A 651 29.03 -17.16 27.97
CA ALA A 651 30.08 -17.19 26.97
C ALA A 651 30.85 -18.50 27.05
N GLY A 652 31.40 -18.93 25.92
CA GLY A 652 32.21 -20.14 25.84
C GLY A 652 32.37 -20.61 24.40
N HIS A 653 32.15 -21.89 24.15
CA HIS A 653 32.47 -22.53 22.87
C HIS A 653 31.27 -23.18 22.19
N LEU A 654 31.19 -23.01 20.87
CA LEU A 654 30.23 -23.67 20.00
C LEU A 654 30.84 -24.90 19.35
N GLN A 655 30.17 -26.03 19.51
CA GLN A 655 30.51 -27.32 18.89
C GLN A 655 29.39 -27.76 17.96
N ASP A 656 29.76 -28.35 16.83
CA ASP A 656 28.85 -28.96 15.86
C ASP A 656 29.19 -30.44 15.77
N ASP A 657 28.20 -31.29 16.04
CA ASP A 657 28.27 -32.75 15.91
C ASP A 657 27.13 -33.21 15.00
N ASP A 658 27.43 -33.27 13.70
CA ASP A 658 26.52 -33.72 12.63
C ASP A 658 25.15 -33.01 12.66
N GLY A 659 25.17 -31.67 12.74
CA GLY A 659 23.97 -30.83 12.75
C GLY A 659 23.31 -30.67 14.12
N GLN A 660 23.90 -31.25 15.17
CA GLN A 660 23.58 -30.95 16.57
C GLN A 660 24.60 -29.97 17.13
N TRP A 661 24.13 -28.76 17.41
CA TRP A 661 24.93 -27.67 17.93
C TRP A 661 24.89 -27.68 19.45
N THR A 662 26.05 -27.54 20.10
CA THR A 662 26.18 -27.52 21.56
C THR A 662 26.90 -26.26 22.01
N TRP A 663 26.24 -25.46 22.84
CA TRP A 663 26.78 -24.25 23.44
C TRP A 663 27.37 -24.58 24.81
N SER A 664 28.69 -24.77 24.86
CA SER A 664 29.41 -24.98 26.12
C SER A 664 29.60 -23.64 26.82
N ARG A 665 29.10 -23.52 28.06
CA ARG A 665 29.17 -22.28 28.84
C ARG A 665 30.37 -22.33 29.80
N GLU A 666 31.43 -21.58 29.47
CA GLU A 666 32.59 -21.43 30.35
C GLU A 666 32.38 -20.36 31.42
N VAL A 667 31.68 -19.28 31.04
CA VAL A 667 31.24 -18.22 31.92
C VAL A 667 29.72 -18.11 31.78
N ASP A 668 29.01 -18.21 32.90
CA ASP A 668 27.55 -18.08 32.94
C ASP A 668 27.16 -17.19 34.12
N LEU A 669 26.30 -16.21 33.86
CA LEU A 669 25.72 -15.36 34.89
C LEU A 669 24.89 -16.21 35.85
N HIS A 670 24.15 -17.19 35.35
CA HIS A 670 23.41 -18.14 36.18
C HIS A 670 24.24 -19.41 36.41
N PRO A 671 23.98 -20.16 37.50
CA PRO A 671 24.65 -21.45 37.69
C PRO A 671 24.31 -22.41 36.56
N ALA A 672 25.30 -23.25 36.19
CA ALA A 672 25.14 -24.22 35.12
C ALA A 672 23.90 -25.10 35.35
N GLU A 673 23.09 -25.24 34.31
CA GLU A 673 21.92 -26.10 34.34
C GLU A 673 22.30 -27.59 34.20
N PRO A 674 21.45 -28.51 34.68
CA PRO A 674 21.76 -29.95 34.61
C PRO A 674 21.79 -30.50 33.19
N LEU A 675 21.09 -29.85 32.25
CA LEU A 675 21.02 -30.25 30.85
C LEU A 675 21.95 -29.36 30.02
N PRO A 676 22.74 -29.95 29.09
CA PRO A 676 23.57 -29.18 28.18
C PRO A 676 22.69 -28.37 27.22
N ASP A 677 23.17 -27.17 26.88
CA ASP A 677 22.52 -26.28 25.93
C ASP A 677 22.77 -26.77 24.49
N ARG A 678 21.74 -27.33 23.87
CA ARG A 678 21.84 -28.05 22.60
C ARG A 678 20.66 -27.73 21.70
N GLY A 679 20.94 -27.60 20.41
CA GLY A 679 19.94 -27.24 19.42
C GLY A 679 20.24 -27.79 18.02
N ARG A 680 19.21 -27.83 17.19
CA ARG A 680 19.32 -28.02 15.73
C ARG A 680 19.10 -26.69 15.06
N LEU A 681 19.90 -26.41 14.04
CA LEU A 681 19.83 -25.17 13.27
C LEU A 681 19.40 -25.44 11.84
N HIS A 682 18.51 -24.60 11.32
CA HIS A 682 18.20 -24.54 9.90
C HIS A 682 17.95 -23.09 9.45
N LEU A 683 18.19 -22.81 8.17
CA LEU A 683 17.83 -21.55 7.55
C LEU A 683 16.45 -21.66 6.89
N ALA A 684 15.60 -20.67 7.16
CA ALA A 684 14.32 -20.50 6.51
C ALA A 684 14.26 -19.10 5.91
N GLY A 685 14.72 -18.99 4.66
CA GLY A 685 15.05 -17.71 4.04
C GLY A 685 16.29 -17.11 4.72
N ASP A 686 16.14 -15.90 5.21
CA ASP A 686 17.13 -15.07 5.91
C ASP A 686 17.06 -15.19 7.45
N VAL A 687 16.14 -16.01 7.96
CA VAL A 687 16.01 -16.31 9.40
C VAL A 687 16.69 -17.64 9.72
N LEU A 688 17.61 -17.62 10.68
CA LEU A 688 18.16 -18.82 11.31
C LEU A 688 17.20 -19.27 12.42
N VAL A 689 16.73 -20.51 12.34
CA VAL A 689 15.88 -21.11 13.36
C VAL A 689 16.72 -22.08 14.17
N GLU A 690 16.65 -21.92 15.48
CA GLU A 690 17.15 -22.88 16.45
C GLU A 690 15.99 -23.66 17.07
N THR A 691 16.10 -24.98 17.11
CA THR A 691 15.17 -25.88 17.81
C THR A 691 15.91 -26.61 18.92
N GLY A 692 15.43 -26.48 20.16
CA GLY A 692 16.06 -27.11 21.32
C GLY A 692 16.11 -28.64 21.26
N ILE A 693 17.18 -29.24 21.79
CA ILE A 693 17.33 -30.68 21.99
C ILE A 693 17.22 -30.99 23.49
N GLY A 694 16.24 -31.80 23.86
CA GLY A 694 15.94 -32.12 25.26
C GLY A 694 15.11 -31.06 25.99
N ARG A 695 14.82 -29.93 25.32
CA ARG A 695 13.84 -28.92 25.71
C ARG A 695 13.11 -28.44 24.46
N ASP A 696 11.79 -28.38 24.52
CA ASP A 696 11.01 -27.86 23.40
C ASP A 696 11.03 -26.33 23.45
N TYR A 697 11.81 -25.71 22.57
CA TYR A 697 11.77 -24.28 22.29
C TYR A 697 12.21 -24.02 20.85
N PHE A 698 11.85 -22.84 20.35
CA PHE A 698 12.31 -22.33 19.08
C PHE A 698 12.83 -20.90 19.23
N GLU A 699 14.03 -20.61 18.74
CA GLU A 699 14.54 -19.25 18.63
C GLU A 699 14.70 -18.87 17.15
N ASP A 700 14.11 -17.73 16.77
CA ASP A 700 14.31 -17.14 15.45
C ASP A 700 15.42 -16.09 15.57
N TRP A 701 16.41 -16.12 14.68
CA TRP A 701 17.60 -15.27 14.71
C TRP A 701 17.81 -14.54 13.39
N ALA A 702 18.19 -13.26 13.47
CA ALA A 702 18.64 -12.46 12.34
C ALA A 702 20.16 -12.31 12.37
N ALA A 703 20.78 -12.49 11.20
CA ALA A 703 22.22 -12.33 11.01
C ALA A 703 22.60 -10.86 10.75
N GLY A 704 23.67 -10.39 11.39
CA GLY A 704 24.47 -9.28 10.90
C GLY A 704 25.32 -9.67 9.68
N PRO A 705 25.95 -8.69 9.00
CA PRO A 705 26.85 -8.98 7.90
C PRO A 705 28.03 -9.85 8.38
N PRO A 706 28.50 -10.81 7.57
CA PRO A 706 29.68 -11.58 7.91
C PRO A 706 30.92 -10.67 7.88
N ALA A 707 31.81 -10.85 8.85
CA ALA A 707 33.07 -10.10 8.91
C ALA A 707 34.25 -11.08 8.97
N PRO A 708 34.98 -11.31 7.86
CA PRO A 708 35.97 -12.39 7.78
C PRO A 708 37.08 -12.25 8.83
N ASN A 709 37.50 -11.02 9.14
CA ASN A 709 38.54 -10.77 10.12
C ASN A 709 37.93 -10.58 11.52
N GLY A 710 38.45 -11.31 12.51
CA GLY A 710 38.01 -11.19 13.90
C GLY A 710 39.09 -11.52 14.93
N LEU A 711 38.87 -11.04 16.15
CA LEU A 711 39.65 -11.42 17.32
C LEU A 711 38.92 -12.57 18.03
N GLU A 712 39.65 -13.63 18.36
CA GLU A 712 39.14 -14.80 19.10
C GLU A 712 40.16 -15.17 20.18
N MET A 713 40.04 -14.57 21.37
CA MET A 713 40.97 -14.81 22.48
C MET A 713 40.24 -15.35 23.71
N SER A 714 40.76 -16.45 24.25
CA SER A 714 40.48 -16.91 25.61
C SER A 714 41.59 -16.44 26.55
N LEU A 715 41.22 -15.94 27.71
CA LEU A 715 42.09 -15.19 28.63
C LEU A 715 42.07 -15.81 30.03
N ARG A 716 43.20 -15.73 30.73
CA ARG A 716 43.29 -16.02 32.18
C ARG A 716 44.00 -14.89 32.92
N ASP A 717 43.49 -14.47 34.07
CA ASP A 717 44.22 -13.55 34.93
C ASP A 717 45.15 -14.29 35.91
N GLU A 718 45.95 -13.54 36.67
CA GLU A 718 46.89 -14.10 37.65
C GLU A 718 46.22 -14.93 38.76
N SER A 719 44.91 -14.75 38.99
CA SER A 719 44.12 -15.54 39.94
C SER A 719 43.47 -16.78 39.32
N GLY A 720 43.69 -17.03 38.02
CA GLY A 720 43.07 -18.13 37.28
C GLY A 720 41.65 -17.84 36.80
N ARG A 721 41.15 -16.60 36.95
CA ARG A 721 39.82 -16.18 36.47
C ARG A 721 39.74 -16.33 34.96
N THR A 722 38.63 -16.85 34.46
CA THR A 722 38.35 -16.95 33.01
C THR A 722 37.95 -15.59 32.43
N GLY A 723 38.45 -15.27 31.25
CA GLY A 723 38.00 -14.14 30.44
C GLY A 723 38.01 -14.47 28.95
N MET A 724 37.36 -13.63 28.16
CA MET A 724 37.35 -13.73 26.70
C MET A 724 37.31 -12.33 26.09
N LEU A 725 37.94 -12.17 24.93
CA LEU A 725 37.84 -10.96 24.11
C LEU A 725 37.60 -11.38 22.66
N LEU A 726 36.43 -11.02 22.15
CA LEU A 726 36.01 -11.34 20.79
C LEU A 726 35.78 -10.05 19.99
N ARG A 727 36.10 -10.08 18.70
CA ARG A 727 35.73 -9.02 17.74
C ARG A 727 35.31 -9.64 16.43
N VAL A 728 34.23 -9.14 15.87
CA VAL A 728 33.68 -9.52 14.56
C VAL A 728 33.32 -8.23 13.84
N GLY A 729 34.16 -7.81 12.90
CA GLY A 729 34.00 -6.52 12.22
C GLY A 729 34.04 -5.35 13.21
N GLU A 730 32.96 -4.58 13.27
CA GLU A 730 32.79 -3.47 14.21
C GLU A 730 32.27 -3.91 15.58
N HIS A 731 31.72 -5.12 15.71
CA HIS A 731 31.19 -5.59 16.99
C HIS A 731 32.28 -6.25 17.82
N PHE A 732 32.26 -6.02 19.13
CA PHE A 732 33.12 -6.72 20.07
C PHE A 732 32.34 -7.25 21.27
N GLY A 733 32.95 -8.23 21.94
CA GLY A 733 32.46 -8.73 23.21
C GLY A 733 33.61 -8.97 24.17
N TYR A 734 33.38 -8.64 25.44
CA TYR A 734 34.34 -8.80 26.52
C TYR A 734 33.72 -9.56 27.68
N VAL A 735 34.46 -10.53 28.21
CA VAL A 735 34.03 -11.39 29.30
C VAL A 735 35.07 -11.38 30.42
N ARG A 736 34.58 -11.20 31.64
CA ARG A 736 35.30 -11.42 32.89
C ARG A 736 34.44 -12.26 33.82
N GLY A 737 34.86 -13.50 34.04
CA GLY A 737 34.22 -14.42 34.97
C GLY A 737 34.29 -13.95 36.43
N ARG A 738 33.61 -14.70 37.30
CA ARG A 738 33.65 -14.48 38.76
C ARG A 738 35.02 -14.82 39.34
N ALA A 739 35.33 -14.24 40.49
CA ALA A 739 36.43 -14.71 41.32
C ALA A 739 36.24 -16.19 41.72
N GLU A 740 37.36 -16.90 41.93
CA GLU A 740 37.33 -18.28 42.38
C GLU A 740 36.50 -18.45 43.67
N GLY A 741 35.70 -19.51 43.74
CA GLY A 741 34.82 -19.80 44.88
C GLY A 741 33.57 -18.92 44.99
N ARG A 742 33.32 -18.01 44.04
CA ARG A 742 32.11 -17.14 44.03
C ARG A 742 31.01 -17.60 43.07
N THR A 743 31.25 -18.63 42.28
CA THR A 743 30.23 -19.25 41.42
C THR A 743 29.22 -20.01 42.28
N PRO A 744 27.91 -19.73 42.17
CA PRO A 744 26.93 -20.47 42.94
C PRO A 744 26.85 -21.94 42.49
N ALA A 745 26.39 -22.81 43.40
CA ALA A 745 26.27 -24.23 43.11
C ALA A 745 25.28 -24.50 41.96
N PRO A 746 25.54 -25.52 41.11
CA PRO A 746 24.63 -25.92 40.04
C PRO A 746 23.21 -26.16 40.55
N GLY A 747 22.20 -25.73 39.78
CA GLY A 747 20.78 -25.90 40.11
C GLY A 747 20.22 -24.94 41.18
N VAL A 748 21.02 -24.03 41.74
CA VAL A 748 20.54 -22.97 42.64
C VAL A 748 20.21 -21.71 41.83
N ALA A 749 19.04 -21.11 42.03
CA ALA A 749 18.70 -19.87 41.33
C ALA A 749 19.58 -18.70 41.83
N LEU A 750 20.20 -17.95 40.91
CA LEU A 750 21.03 -16.78 41.25
C LEU A 750 20.27 -15.78 42.14
N ARG A 751 18.99 -15.55 41.81
CA ARG A 751 18.10 -14.68 42.57
C ARG A 751 17.98 -15.11 44.03
N ASP A 752 17.90 -16.41 44.31
CA ASP A 752 17.80 -16.92 45.68
C ASP A 752 19.10 -16.72 46.46
N VAL A 753 20.25 -16.89 45.80
CA VAL A 753 21.57 -16.64 46.39
C VAL A 753 21.70 -15.17 46.77
N VAL A 754 21.40 -14.27 45.82
CA VAL A 754 21.43 -12.82 46.04
C VAL A 754 20.42 -12.40 47.12
N ALA A 755 19.22 -12.98 47.13
CA ALA A 755 18.17 -12.62 48.09
C ALA A 755 18.50 -13.05 49.53
N ARG A 756 19.23 -14.16 49.73
CA ARG A 756 19.51 -14.73 51.05
C ARG A 756 20.87 -14.33 51.64
N ALA A 757 21.87 -14.06 50.80
CA ALA A 757 23.21 -13.69 51.25
C ALA A 757 23.23 -12.29 51.91
N ASP A 758 24.25 -11.98 52.71
CA ASP A 758 24.55 -10.60 53.09
C ASP A 758 24.89 -9.75 51.85
N LEU A 759 24.83 -8.41 51.97
CA LEU A 759 24.92 -7.52 50.81
C LEU A 759 26.29 -7.58 50.12
N ASP A 760 27.38 -7.78 50.86
CA ASP A 760 28.73 -7.84 50.30
C ASP A 760 28.92 -9.15 49.53
N THR A 761 28.44 -10.27 50.08
CA THR A 761 28.41 -11.56 49.38
C THR A 761 27.53 -11.49 48.13
N ALA A 762 26.35 -10.87 48.21
CA ALA A 762 25.46 -10.71 47.06
C ALA A 762 26.13 -9.89 45.93
N ARG A 763 26.82 -8.80 46.27
CA ARG A 763 27.60 -8.00 45.32
C ARG A 763 28.75 -8.82 44.72
N ALA A 764 29.51 -9.54 45.54
CA ALA A 764 30.61 -10.39 45.06
C ALA A 764 30.14 -11.50 44.10
N VAL A 765 28.95 -12.05 44.31
CA VAL A 765 28.33 -13.03 43.39
C VAL A 765 27.87 -12.36 42.09
N MET A 766 27.51 -11.07 42.11
CA MET A 766 27.15 -10.30 40.91
C MET A 766 28.36 -9.68 40.19
N ASP A 767 29.58 -9.86 40.71
CA ASP A 767 30.82 -9.37 40.10
C ASP A 767 31.27 -10.24 38.91
N LEU A 768 30.46 -10.23 37.85
CA LEU A 768 30.72 -10.88 36.57
C LEU A 768 30.35 -9.91 35.45
N GLU A 769 31.26 -9.71 34.51
CA GLU A 769 31.06 -8.80 33.38
C GLU A 769 30.99 -9.60 32.08
N ILE A 770 29.87 -9.49 31.38
CA ILE A 770 29.74 -9.82 29.97
C ILE A 770 29.24 -8.55 29.30
N SER A 771 30.08 -7.99 28.42
CA SER A 771 29.84 -6.70 27.76
C SER A 771 29.89 -6.89 26.24
N LEU A 772 29.00 -6.22 25.53
CA LEU A 772 28.94 -6.16 24.06
C LEU A 772 28.98 -4.69 23.60
N GLY A 773 29.63 -4.43 22.48
CA GLY A 773 29.82 -3.06 22.01
C GLY A 773 30.22 -2.94 20.55
N THR A 774 30.48 -1.71 20.12
CA THR A 774 30.96 -1.36 18.79
C THR A 774 32.32 -0.67 18.86
N VAL A 775 33.11 -0.85 17.81
CA VAL A 775 34.38 -0.17 17.61
C VAL A 775 34.15 0.98 16.63
N GLU A 776 34.25 2.21 17.14
CA GLU A 776 34.06 3.45 16.38
C GLU A 776 35.28 4.35 16.61
N ASP A 777 35.94 4.80 15.53
CA ASP A 777 37.15 5.63 15.59
C ASP A 777 38.22 5.08 16.57
N ASP A 778 38.51 3.77 16.47
CA ASP A 778 39.41 3.00 17.35
C ASP A 778 39.01 2.93 18.83
N ARG A 779 37.83 3.44 19.20
CA ARG A 779 37.28 3.35 20.56
C ARG A 779 36.32 2.18 20.67
N TRP A 780 36.49 1.39 21.74
CA TRP A 780 35.72 0.17 21.96
C TRP A 780 34.60 0.47 22.96
N VAL A 781 33.51 1.05 22.47
CA VAL A 781 32.43 1.57 23.31
C VAL A 781 31.47 0.46 23.71
N ILE A 782 31.31 0.24 25.02
CA ILE A 782 30.38 -0.75 25.55
C ILE A 782 28.95 -0.24 25.36
N SER A 783 28.13 -0.99 24.64
CA SER A 783 26.72 -0.67 24.41
C SER A 783 25.77 -1.41 25.37
N ARG A 784 26.16 -2.62 25.81
CA ARG A 784 25.37 -3.49 26.68
C ARG A 784 26.30 -4.22 27.64
N SER A 785 25.86 -4.44 28.88
CA SER A 785 26.64 -5.15 29.88
C SER A 785 25.77 -5.75 30.97
N THR A 786 26.19 -6.89 31.53
CA THR A 786 25.65 -7.42 32.80
C THR A 786 25.84 -6.47 33.97
N LEU A 787 26.75 -5.50 33.83
CA LEU A 787 26.97 -4.40 34.75
C LEU A 787 26.57 -3.08 34.05
N PRO A 788 25.31 -2.62 34.15
CA PRO A 788 24.80 -1.52 33.33
C PRO A 788 25.57 -0.20 33.44
N PHE A 789 26.24 0.04 34.58
CA PHE A 789 27.12 1.20 34.76
C PHE A 789 28.40 1.19 33.91
N ARG A 790 28.67 0.09 33.19
CA ARG A 790 29.74 -0.03 32.19
C ARG A 790 29.30 0.44 30.81
N VAL A 791 28.00 0.60 30.56
CA VAL A 791 27.50 1.10 29.27
C VAL A 791 28.01 2.52 29.05
N GLY A 792 28.63 2.76 27.90
CA GLY A 792 29.30 4.00 27.52
C GLY A 792 30.78 4.09 27.89
N ASP A 793 31.30 3.17 28.72
CA ASP A 793 32.75 3.09 28.97
C ASP A 793 33.48 2.61 27.70
N ASP A 794 34.71 3.08 27.53
CA ASP A 794 35.64 2.60 26.49
C ASP A 794 36.47 1.45 27.07
N LEU A 795 36.40 0.26 26.46
CA LEU A 795 37.16 -0.91 26.88
C LEU A 795 38.66 -0.71 26.65
N ALA A 796 39.03 0.06 25.61
CA ALA A 796 40.39 0.37 25.21
C ALA A 796 41.36 -0.82 25.38
N PRO A 797 41.19 -1.93 24.64
CA PRO A 797 42.11 -3.06 24.74
C PRO A 797 43.49 -2.70 24.20
N ASP A 798 44.53 -3.09 24.92
CA ASP A 798 45.93 -3.07 24.46
C ASP A 798 46.37 -4.52 24.26
N LEU A 799 46.67 -4.88 23.01
CA LEU A 799 46.96 -6.24 22.56
C LEU A 799 48.48 -6.39 22.38
N ALA A 800 49.17 -6.86 23.41
CA ALA A 800 50.59 -7.19 23.35
C ALA A 800 50.80 -8.69 23.08
N ALA A 801 51.98 -9.08 22.63
CA ALA A 801 52.29 -10.49 22.36
C ALA A 801 52.12 -11.35 23.63
N GLY A 802 51.06 -12.17 23.66
CA GLY A 802 50.75 -13.09 24.77
C GLY A 802 50.02 -12.44 25.96
N GLU A 803 49.75 -11.13 25.92
CA GLU A 803 49.09 -10.41 27.00
C GLU A 803 48.09 -9.37 26.48
N VAL A 804 46.97 -9.23 27.19
CA VAL A 804 45.95 -8.23 26.88
C VAL A 804 45.70 -7.37 28.11
N THR A 805 45.62 -6.05 27.95
CA THR A 805 45.11 -5.17 29.00
C THR A 805 43.83 -4.46 28.58
N VAL A 806 42.87 -4.35 29.50
CA VAL A 806 41.58 -3.71 29.25
C VAL A 806 41.24 -2.73 30.36
N ALA A 807 40.50 -1.67 30.04
CA ALA A 807 39.99 -0.71 31.01
C ALA A 807 38.77 -1.28 31.74
N GLU A 808 38.81 -1.26 33.06
CA GLU A 808 37.80 -1.80 33.98
C GLU A 808 37.46 -0.79 35.09
N ARG A 809 36.47 -1.14 35.90
CA ARG A 809 36.19 -0.49 37.18
C ARG A 809 36.33 -1.50 38.31
N ASP A 810 36.98 -1.11 39.39
CA ASP A 810 36.91 -1.90 40.63
C ASP A 810 35.52 -1.86 41.26
N THR A 811 35.32 -2.58 42.36
CA THR A 811 34.01 -2.65 43.04
C THR A 811 33.52 -1.30 43.54
N ALA A 812 34.41 -0.33 43.74
CA ALA A 812 34.11 1.06 44.14
C ALA A 812 33.95 2.01 42.94
N GLY A 813 33.98 1.49 41.71
CA GLY A 813 33.82 2.26 40.48
C GLY A 813 35.07 2.99 40.02
N ARG A 814 36.22 2.79 40.68
CA ARG A 814 37.48 3.45 40.31
C ARG A 814 38.06 2.80 39.05
N PRO A 815 38.51 3.59 38.06
CA PRO A 815 39.14 3.04 36.86
C PRO A 815 40.38 2.22 37.22
N VAL A 816 40.47 1.02 36.67
CA VAL A 816 41.62 0.13 36.77
C VAL A 816 41.93 -0.45 35.39
N ARG A 817 43.16 -0.91 35.16
CA ARG A 817 43.45 -1.76 33.99
C ARG A 817 43.69 -3.18 34.44
N ARG A 818 42.93 -4.12 33.88
CA ARG A 818 43.15 -5.54 34.12
C ARG A 818 44.13 -6.08 33.09
N ARG A 819 45.08 -6.88 33.57
CA ARG A 819 46.02 -7.65 32.75
C ARG A 819 45.53 -9.09 32.63
N TRP A 820 45.60 -9.60 31.42
CA TRP A 820 45.20 -10.95 31.05
C TRP A 820 46.37 -11.64 30.35
N ALA A 821 46.66 -12.88 30.72
CA ALA A 821 47.47 -13.78 29.91
C ALA A 821 46.58 -14.42 28.82
N VAL A 822 47.06 -14.46 27.59
CA VAL A 822 46.34 -15.10 26.49
C VAL A 822 46.48 -16.62 26.61
N ALA A 823 45.39 -17.29 26.97
CA ALA A 823 45.36 -18.73 27.14
C ALA A 823 45.25 -19.48 25.80
N LEU A 824 44.51 -18.88 24.86
CA LEU A 824 44.36 -19.37 23.49
C LEU A 824 44.06 -18.18 22.58
N ASP A 825 44.82 -18.07 21.49
CA ASP A 825 44.60 -17.08 20.43
C ASP A 825 44.29 -17.80 19.12
N ARG A 826 43.12 -17.54 18.57
CA ARG A 826 42.67 -18.03 17.25
C ARG A 826 42.38 -16.88 16.30
N SER A 827 42.82 -15.67 16.64
CA SER A 827 42.58 -14.47 15.83
C SER A 827 43.22 -14.59 14.45
N GLU A 828 42.55 -14.05 13.43
CA GLU A 828 43.12 -14.05 12.08
C GLU A 828 44.33 -13.08 11.99
N PRO A 829 45.37 -13.38 11.18
CA PRO A 829 46.69 -12.71 11.23
C PRO A 829 46.74 -11.21 10.89
N LEU A 830 45.60 -10.52 10.73
CA LEU A 830 45.53 -9.13 10.28
C LEU A 830 45.09 -8.12 11.36
N LEU A 831 44.73 -8.57 12.58
CA LEU A 831 44.30 -7.68 13.68
C LEU A 831 45.35 -7.47 14.78
N ALA A 832 46.55 -8.05 14.63
CA ALA A 832 47.66 -7.96 15.59
C ALA A 832 48.66 -6.82 15.29
N ARG A 833 48.25 -5.74 14.60
CA ARG A 833 49.08 -4.57 14.31
C ARG A 833 48.44 -3.27 14.73
#